data_AF-A0A1F9YM11-F1
#
_entry.id   AF-A0A1F9YM11-F1
#
_cell.length_a   1.000
_cell.length_b   1.000
_cell.length_c   1.000
_cell.angle_alpha   90.00
_cell.angle_beta   90.00
_cell.angle_gamma   90.00
#
_symmetry.space_group_name_H-M   'P 1'
#
loop_
_entity.id
_entity.type
_entity.pdbx_description
1 polymer ?
#
loop_
_entity_poly.entity_id
_entity_poly.type
_entity_poly.pdbx_seq_one_letter_code
_entity_poly.pdbx_strand_id
1 'polypeptide(L)'
;MVSTIDLTQAASNAVAFLPIFSTFKVGCFSGLSASDVAGGDITDDDQVKIYNQYDEPVASYIGDFGSLSGRLPFHASAVHGKKLHIALTSNESGTNDGYDVAVSSYLWLNNSPDSDAGAGNSSHTWTTADVANGRESEISLFYHLNAMHDYFFGDVNKSSAAPVTRPVVAMAHVGPNLSNAFYNPDHDNLFFGDVSNEEAFVSDAFALDATVSRHEYSHYLIEKIWSIQNFGQAGAISEGITDYFAASSLNHSSIGTYALSALGGSGPLRELDCVSHPPCKVLGPTGSWVGEIHDDSPPFSQALWDIRRDRMLPGNLGTVAGQSCSDGLAFQALLFFPESFREFQEAMLRVDELGSVAACGGAGVNTAIISSAFNAHGLNFGNADGYEPNDGFETAVDISTRGTVAASLYPESDADFWSFASGPGLVEATLSLPRDGSYYKAYQIKLFDRSRRLVAVAAPPFDGFGTVDGYCDNVECTTTASQVTLSYNNPTGGLLYLEVVGGDSWQGSASGVNSTLAYSLKVDFPRAGAFQGSIVTATYDNDVIAFNVDVSTFISDQDWRFDHAQLRNQSLSAMPNTQTNVPSRAGDYLTLLSSANTGGFITGRVRITPGFAARFPSVGTVYLEVFGYNVRASTMGAYVVNASTTSLGLSNPLNLTDTQTSLAAYNNLFNPLRDEKATIKYAVSSPGRLSVKLYTVTGSLVLTLFDDVVPAGKGSLDWNGRNMGGAAVASGVYIVRAQGPGLDKTQKIAIVK
;
A
#
# COMPACT_ATOMS: atom_id res chain seq x y z
N MET A 1 -26.00 -0.22 17.22
CA MET A 1 -27.43 -0.60 17.29
C MET A 1 -27.87 -1.14 15.93
N VAL A 2 -28.68 -2.19 15.84
CA VAL A 2 -29.18 -2.71 14.54
C VAL A 2 -30.71 -2.70 14.50
N SER A 3 -31.26 -2.07 13.48
CA SER A 3 -32.70 -1.98 13.19
C SER A 3 -33.03 -2.76 11.91
N THR A 4 -34.15 -3.49 11.90
CA THR A 4 -34.60 -4.25 10.72
C THR A 4 -35.92 -3.69 10.20
N ILE A 5 -35.98 -3.41 8.89
CA ILE A 5 -37.24 -3.07 8.20
C ILE A 5 -37.58 -4.21 7.24
N ASP A 6 -38.78 -4.79 7.38
CA ASP A 6 -39.24 -5.95 6.62
C ASP A 6 -40.58 -5.64 5.92
N LEU A 7 -40.54 -5.50 4.60
CA LEU A 7 -41.72 -5.24 3.76
C LEU A 7 -42.43 -6.52 3.31
N THR A 8 -41.96 -7.71 3.70
CA THR A 8 -42.51 -8.99 3.21
C THR A 8 -44.03 -9.09 3.43
N GLN A 9 -44.53 -8.54 4.53
CA GLN A 9 -45.96 -8.52 4.83
C GLN A 9 -46.68 -7.23 4.37
N ALA A 10 -46.01 -6.08 4.46
CA ALA A 10 -46.62 -4.78 4.19
C ALA A 10 -46.70 -4.45 2.68
N ALA A 11 -45.75 -4.94 1.88
CA ALA A 11 -45.66 -4.73 0.44
C ALA A 11 -45.04 -5.96 -0.23
N SER A 12 -45.80 -7.05 -0.34
CA SER A 12 -45.32 -8.35 -0.85
C SER A 12 -44.73 -8.32 -2.26
N ASN A 13 -45.04 -7.28 -3.04
CA ASN A 13 -44.58 -7.08 -4.42
C ASN A 13 -43.46 -6.04 -4.55
N ALA A 14 -42.93 -5.52 -3.44
CA ALA A 14 -41.79 -4.61 -3.47
C ALA A 14 -40.54 -5.34 -4.00
N VAL A 15 -39.76 -4.64 -4.83
CA VAL A 15 -38.49 -5.13 -5.40
C VAL A 15 -37.27 -4.35 -4.89
N ALA A 16 -37.48 -3.16 -4.35
CA ALA A 16 -36.46 -2.35 -3.69
C ALA A 16 -37.07 -1.37 -2.67
N PHE A 17 -36.28 -1.01 -1.67
CA PHE A 17 -36.54 0.05 -0.69
C PHE A 17 -35.83 1.33 -1.08
N LEU A 18 -36.38 2.47 -0.70
CA LEU A 18 -35.64 3.72 -0.61
C LEU A 18 -35.82 4.28 0.81
N PRO A 19 -34.89 4.02 1.74
CA PRO A 19 -34.98 4.50 3.11
C PRO A 19 -34.94 6.04 3.14
N ILE A 20 -35.85 6.63 3.92
CA ILE A 20 -35.92 8.08 4.12
C ILE A 20 -35.68 8.36 5.60
N PHE A 21 -34.59 9.07 5.89
CA PHE A 21 -34.29 9.54 7.24
C PHE A 21 -34.98 10.88 7.44
N SER A 22 -35.97 10.92 8.35
CA SER A 22 -36.68 12.16 8.71
C SER A 22 -35.83 13.08 9.58
N THR A 23 -34.93 12.50 10.35
CA THR A 23 -33.85 13.17 11.08
C THR A 23 -32.61 12.29 10.97
N PHE A 24 -31.42 12.89 10.81
CA PHE A 24 -30.17 12.14 10.75
C PHE A 24 -29.08 12.94 11.45
N LYS A 25 -28.57 12.49 12.58
CA LYS A 25 -27.51 13.18 13.32
C LYS A 25 -26.52 12.13 13.80
N VAL A 26 -25.65 11.72 12.88
CA VAL A 26 -24.75 10.57 13.06
C VAL A 26 -23.35 10.99 12.69
N GLY A 27 -22.45 11.08 13.67
CA GLY A 27 -21.11 11.60 13.49
C GLY A 27 -21.07 13.11 13.28
N CYS A 28 -19.87 13.64 13.03
CA CYS A 28 -19.64 15.07 12.87
C CYS A 28 -18.32 15.36 12.15
N PHE A 29 -18.30 16.44 11.39
CA PHE A 29 -17.09 17.01 10.80
C PHE A 29 -16.64 18.24 11.60
N SER A 30 -15.35 18.56 11.57
CA SER A 30 -14.86 19.86 12.02
C SER A 30 -15.44 20.92 11.09
N GLY A 31 -16.36 21.72 11.62
CA GLY A 31 -16.97 22.82 10.92
C GLY A 31 -16.48 24.14 11.49
N LEU A 32 -15.54 24.79 10.81
CA LEU A 32 -15.20 26.18 11.10
C LEU A 32 -16.16 27.13 10.37
N SER A 33 -16.29 28.34 10.90
CA SER A 33 -17.13 29.40 10.33
C SER A 33 -16.77 29.70 8.87
N ALA A 34 -17.68 30.33 8.12
CA ALA A 34 -17.52 30.71 6.70
C ALA A 34 -16.25 31.53 6.34
N SER A 35 -15.39 31.89 7.30
CA SER A 35 -14.11 32.56 7.10
C SER A 35 -12.88 31.65 7.07
N ASP A 36 -12.98 30.38 7.46
CA ASP A 36 -11.86 29.44 7.49
C ASP A 36 -11.97 28.43 6.36
N VAL A 37 -10.95 28.40 5.51
CA VAL A 37 -10.91 27.62 4.25
C VAL A 37 -10.19 26.28 4.43
N ALA A 38 -9.91 25.87 5.67
CA ALA A 38 -9.30 24.58 5.96
C ALA A 38 -10.38 23.49 5.91
N GLY A 39 -10.23 22.51 5.03
CA GLY A 39 -11.16 21.40 4.80
C GLY A 39 -11.59 20.72 6.11
N GLY A 40 -12.86 20.32 6.19
CA GLY A 40 -13.40 19.68 7.39
C GLY A 40 -12.98 18.22 7.51
N ASP A 41 -12.46 17.85 8.67
CA ASP A 41 -12.08 16.48 9.05
C ASP A 41 -13.23 15.78 9.79
N ILE A 42 -13.27 14.44 9.74
CA ILE A 42 -14.19 13.66 10.58
C ILE A 42 -13.76 13.78 12.05
N THR A 43 -14.55 14.49 12.86
CA THR A 43 -14.31 14.65 14.32
C THR A 43 -15.03 13.62 15.17
N ASP A 44 -16.08 13.02 14.61
CA ASP A 44 -16.88 11.96 15.21
C ASP A 44 -17.25 11.00 14.07
N ASP A 45 -16.62 9.82 14.05
CA ASP A 45 -16.75 8.80 13.00
C ASP A 45 -17.89 7.81 13.28
N ASP A 46 -18.88 8.22 14.07
CA ASP A 46 -20.12 7.49 14.16
C ASP A 46 -20.77 7.40 12.76
N GLN A 47 -21.18 6.19 12.37
CA GLN A 47 -21.69 5.93 11.02
C GLN A 47 -22.93 5.04 11.04
N VAL A 48 -23.88 5.38 10.15
CA VAL A 48 -25.02 4.52 9.83
C VAL A 48 -24.74 3.76 8.55
N LYS A 49 -24.68 2.43 8.68
CA LYS A 49 -24.55 1.49 7.57
C LYS A 49 -25.90 0.89 7.21
N ILE A 50 -26.17 0.80 5.92
CA ILE A 50 -27.33 0.11 5.37
C ILE A 50 -26.86 -1.20 4.76
N TYR A 51 -27.55 -2.29 5.08
CA TYR A 51 -27.31 -3.62 4.56
C TYR A 51 -28.55 -4.14 3.83
N ASN A 52 -28.31 -4.95 2.79
CA ASN A 52 -29.38 -5.64 2.09
C ASN A 52 -29.88 -6.85 2.90
N GLN A 53 -30.85 -7.59 2.34
CA GLN A 53 -31.43 -8.77 2.97
C GLN A 53 -30.46 -9.95 3.19
N TYR A 54 -29.24 -9.88 2.65
CA TYR A 54 -28.18 -10.87 2.79
C TYR A 54 -27.04 -10.40 3.70
N ASP A 55 -27.25 -9.30 4.44
CA ASP A 55 -26.24 -8.67 5.30
C ASP A 55 -25.01 -8.13 4.54
N GLU A 56 -25.15 -7.84 3.25
CA GLU A 56 -24.10 -7.18 2.47
C GLU A 56 -24.26 -5.66 2.59
N PRO A 57 -23.17 -4.90 2.84
CA PRO A 57 -23.23 -3.45 2.97
C PRO A 57 -23.61 -2.82 1.62
N VAL A 58 -24.60 -1.94 1.66
CA VAL A 58 -25.10 -1.17 0.52
C VAL A 58 -24.57 0.25 0.55
N ALA A 59 -24.52 0.87 1.74
CA ALA A 59 -24.11 2.27 1.92
C ALA A 59 -23.63 2.53 3.36
N SER A 60 -22.83 3.58 3.53
CA SER A 60 -22.51 4.17 4.85
C SER A 60 -22.72 5.68 4.81
N TYR A 61 -23.24 6.25 5.89
CA TYR A 61 -23.56 7.67 5.98
C TYR A 61 -23.08 8.27 7.30
N ILE A 62 -22.71 9.55 7.23
CA ILE A 62 -22.20 10.38 8.32
C ILE A 62 -22.63 11.85 8.07
N GLY A 63 -22.91 12.60 9.13
CA GLY A 63 -23.27 14.01 9.12
C GLY A 63 -24.50 14.37 9.96
N ASP A 64 -24.82 15.66 10.00
CA ASP A 64 -26.00 16.22 10.66
C ASP A 64 -27.00 16.81 9.65
N PHE A 65 -28.08 16.07 9.42
CA PHE A 65 -29.27 16.41 8.67
C PHE A 65 -30.46 16.69 9.60
N GLY A 66 -30.72 17.96 9.89
CA GLY A 66 -31.97 18.41 10.52
C GLY A 66 -31.84 19.50 11.58
N SER A 67 -30.62 19.88 12.01
CA SER A 67 -30.42 20.92 13.04
C SER A 67 -30.65 22.36 12.55
N LEU A 68 -30.59 22.62 11.24
CA LEU A 68 -30.92 23.91 10.63
C LEU A 68 -32.36 23.94 10.11
N SER A 69 -33.08 25.03 10.40
CA SER A 69 -34.46 25.23 9.96
C SER A 69 -34.58 25.17 8.43
N GLY A 70 -35.33 24.19 7.92
CA GLY A 70 -35.64 24.04 6.48
C GLY A 70 -35.08 22.78 5.80
N ARG A 71 -34.30 21.93 6.49
CA ARG A 71 -33.85 20.65 5.92
C ARG A 71 -35.04 19.67 5.76
N LEU A 72 -35.29 19.25 4.51
CA LEU A 72 -36.20 18.16 4.13
C LEU A 72 -35.59 16.80 4.53
N PRO A 73 -36.33 15.67 4.52
CA PRO A 73 -35.79 14.33 4.79
C PRO A 73 -34.62 13.96 3.85
N PHE A 74 -33.72 13.09 4.33
CA PHE A 74 -32.58 12.54 3.58
C PHE A 74 -32.97 11.22 2.91
N HIS A 75 -32.79 11.12 1.60
CA HIS A 75 -33.04 9.89 0.83
C HIS A 75 -31.75 9.09 0.74
N ALA A 76 -31.72 7.92 1.37
CA ALA A 76 -30.58 7.02 1.30
C ALA A 76 -30.64 6.08 0.09
N SER A 77 -29.57 5.31 -0.14
CA SER A 77 -29.41 4.41 -1.26
C SER A 77 -30.53 3.39 -1.34
N ALA A 78 -30.98 3.11 -2.57
CA ALA A 78 -31.96 2.09 -2.81
C ALA A 78 -31.42 0.70 -2.44
N VAL A 79 -32.19 -0.08 -1.68
CA VAL A 79 -31.81 -1.44 -1.26
C VAL A 79 -32.68 -2.44 -2.00
N HIS A 80 -32.08 -3.29 -2.83
CA HIS A 80 -32.83 -4.35 -3.52
C HIS A 80 -33.29 -5.43 -2.53
N GLY A 81 -34.53 -5.88 -2.72
CA GLY A 81 -35.14 -6.94 -1.91
C GLY A 81 -36.32 -6.46 -1.05
N LYS A 82 -36.67 -7.28 -0.06
CA LYS A 82 -37.84 -7.08 0.83
C LYS A 82 -37.47 -6.94 2.30
N LYS A 83 -36.18 -6.95 2.62
CA LYS A 83 -35.62 -6.61 3.93
C LYS A 83 -34.42 -5.69 3.78
N LEU A 84 -34.24 -4.79 4.73
CA LEU A 84 -32.98 -4.07 4.93
C LEU A 84 -32.64 -4.04 6.42
N HIS A 85 -31.34 -3.97 6.71
CA HIS A 85 -30.83 -3.74 8.06
C HIS A 85 -30.11 -2.40 8.11
N ILE A 86 -30.32 -1.64 9.19
CA ILE A 86 -29.64 -0.38 9.46
C ILE A 86 -28.82 -0.58 10.72
N ALA A 87 -27.49 -0.42 10.62
CA ALA A 87 -26.60 -0.52 11.76
C ALA A 87 -25.94 0.83 12.03
N LEU A 88 -26.17 1.37 13.23
CA LEU A 88 -25.32 2.42 13.78
C LEU A 88 -24.10 1.78 14.42
N THR A 89 -22.94 2.12 13.88
CA THR A 89 -21.63 1.86 14.48
C THR A 89 -21.22 3.14 15.18
N SER A 90 -21.02 3.07 16.49
CA SER A 90 -20.67 4.23 17.31
C SER A 90 -19.47 3.89 18.17
N ASN A 91 -18.58 4.86 18.39
CA ASN A 91 -17.48 4.77 19.34
C ASN A 91 -17.91 5.31 20.72
N GLU A 92 -17.09 5.14 21.77
CA GLU A 92 -17.48 5.59 23.13
C GLU A 92 -17.49 7.13 23.31
N SER A 93 -17.09 7.91 22.30
CA SER A 93 -16.85 9.35 22.36
C SER A 93 -17.66 10.11 21.30
N GLY A 94 -18.97 10.19 21.45
CA GLY A 94 -19.84 10.96 20.55
C GLY A 94 -21.07 11.53 21.25
N THR A 95 -21.61 12.64 20.74
CA THR A 95 -22.92 13.20 21.16
C THR A 95 -23.94 13.26 20.01
N ASN A 96 -23.53 12.78 18.82
CA ASN A 96 -24.32 12.73 17.58
C ASN A 96 -24.51 11.28 17.16
N ASP A 97 -25.35 10.54 17.89
CA ASP A 97 -25.52 9.09 17.77
C ASP A 97 -26.98 8.70 17.41
N GLY A 98 -27.74 9.61 16.78
CA GLY A 98 -29.19 9.48 16.65
C GLY A 98 -29.73 9.68 15.23
N TYR A 99 -30.72 8.88 14.84
CA TYR A 99 -31.48 9.06 13.60
C TYR A 99 -32.92 8.57 13.76
N ASP A 100 -33.88 9.22 13.11
CA ASP A 100 -35.25 8.73 12.99
C ASP A 100 -35.56 8.35 11.53
N VAL A 101 -36.09 7.14 11.34
CA VAL A 101 -36.58 6.66 10.05
C VAL A 101 -38.10 6.74 10.02
N ALA A 102 -38.64 7.67 9.23
CA ALA A 102 -40.05 7.67 8.88
C ALA A 102 -40.28 6.69 7.71
N VAL A 103 -41.42 5.99 7.69
CA VAL A 103 -41.69 4.89 6.76
C VAL A 103 -41.41 5.27 5.30
N SER A 104 -40.44 4.54 4.77
CA SER A 104 -39.70 4.64 3.52
C SER A 104 -40.53 4.29 2.28
N SER A 105 -40.47 5.12 1.25
CA SER A 105 -40.95 4.78 -0.09
C SER A 105 -40.38 3.45 -0.59
N TYR A 106 -41.17 2.68 -1.34
CA TYR A 106 -40.74 1.43 -1.99
C TYR A 106 -41.02 1.48 -3.49
N LEU A 107 -40.13 0.89 -4.30
CA LEU A 107 -40.34 0.79 -5.73
C LEU A 107 -41.30 -0.38 -6.03
N TRP A 108 -42.40 -0.07 -6.71
CA TRP A 108 -43.38 -1.03 -7.20
C TRP A 108 -43.39 -1.00 -8.74
N LEU A 109 -43.07 -2.12 -9.37
CA LEU A 109 -43.21 -2.29 -10.82
C LEU A 109 -44.58 -2.93 -11.09
N ASN A 110 -45.43 -2.27 -11.88
CA ASN A 110 -46.82 -2.70 -12.15
C ASN A 110 -46.92 -4.05 -12.89
N ASN A 111 -45.82 -4.53 -13.49
CA ASN A 111 -45.76 -5.79 -14.21
C ASN A 111 -44.80 -6.74 -13.50
N SER A 112 -45.25 -7.99 -13.32
CA SER A 112 -44.47 -9.04 -12.68
C SER A 112 -43.10 -9.22 -13.36
N PRO A 113 -42.00 -9.31 -12.61
CA PRO A 113 -40.68 -9.65 -13.17
C PRO A 113 -40.61 -11.09 -13.68
N ASP A 114 -41.60 -11.95 -13.36
CA ASP A 114 -41.60 -13.38 -13.72
C ASP A 114 -42.06 -13.68 -15.16
N SER A 115 -42.50 -12.68 -15.93
CA SER A 115 -42.70 -12.87 -17.36
C SER A 115 -41.51 -12.28 -18.12
N ASP A 116 -40.60 -13.16 -18.55
CA ASP A 116 -39.69 -12.98 -19.69
C ASP A 116 -40.49 -12.70 -20.98
N ALA A 117 -41.28 -11.63 -20.98
CA ALA A 117 -42.00 -11.13 -22.14
C ALA A 117 -41.04 -10.28 -22.97
N GLY A 118 -39.99 -10.91 -23.49
CA GLY A 118 -39.03 -10.32 -24.42
C GLY A 118 -38.18 -9.23 -23.80
N ALA A 119 -36.88 -9.50 -23.64
CA ALA A 119 -35.85 -8.49 -23.39
C ALA A 119 -35.72 -7.51 -24.57
N GLY A 120 -36.76 -6.71 -24.83
CA GLY A 120 -36.57 -5.41 -25.44
C GLY A 120 -35.96 -4.52 -24.36
N ASN A 121 -34.77 -3.98 -24.62
CA ASN A 121 -34.18 -2.89 -23.84
C ASN A 121 -35.27 -1.89 -23.45
N SER A 122 -35.78 -1.95 -22.22
CA SER A 122 -36.59 -0.88 -21.67
C SER A 122 -35.62 0.20 -21.22
N SER A 123 -35.09 0.96 -22.19
CA SER A 123 -34.40 2.21 -21.88
C SER A 123 -35.45 3.17 -21.34
N HIS A 124 -35.41 3.47 -20.04
CA HIS A 124 -36.18 4.58 -19.48
C HIS A 124 -35.42 5.87 -19.81
N THR A 125 -35.99 6.70 -20.67
CA THR A 125 -35.47 8.05 -20.88
C THR A 125 -35.94 8.91 -19.73
N TRP A 126 -35.01 9.29 -18.86
CA TRP A 126 -35.27 10.22 -17.76
C TRP A 126 -35.91 11.50 -18.27
N THR A 127 -37.03 11.88 -17.67
CA THR A 127 -37.74 13.13 -17.93
C THR A 127 -37.81 13.97 -16.65
N THR A 128 -38.15 15.25 -16.79
CA THR A 128 -38.35 16.14 -15.64
C THR A 128 -39.49 15.70 -14.71
N ALA A 129 -40.38 14.81 -15.16
CA ALA A 129 -41.42 14.22 -14.31
C ALA A 129 -40.88 13.15 -13.34
N ASP A 130 -39.74 12.52 -13.66
CA ASP A 130 -39.12 11.46 -12.85
C ASP A 130 -38.33 12.01 -11.65
N VAL A 131 -38.07 13.32 -11.64
CA VAL A 131 -37.28 14.04 -10.62
C VAL A 131 -38.15 14.91 -9.70
N ALA A 132 -39.47 14.69 -9.65
CA ALA A 132 -40.41 15.53 -8.89
C ALA A 132 -40.09 15.67 -7.39
N ASN A 133 -39.27 14.76 -6.83
CA ASN A 133 -38.81 14.77 -5.43
C ASN A 133 -37.27 14.80 -5.28
N GLY A 134 -36.51 14.94 -6.37
CA GLY A 134 -35.03 14.96 -6.33
C GLY A 134 -34.48 16.37 -6.21
N ARG A 135 -33.43 16.56 -5.41
CA ARG A 135 -32.71 17.85 -5.31
C ARG A 135 -31.75 18.02 -6.48
N GLU A 136 -31.49 19.27 -6.87
CA GLU A 136 -30.61 19.58 -8.00
C GLU A 136 -29.20 19.00 -7.81
N SER A 137 -28.64 19.12 -6.61
CA SER A 137 -27.37 18.50 -6.18
C SER A 137 -27.36 16.98 -6.36
N GLU A 138 -28.40 16.28 -5.91
CA GLU A 138 -28.52 14.82 -6.03
C GLU A 138 -28.62 14.37 -7.50
N ILE A 139 -29.36 15.13 -8.31
CA ILE A 139 -29.50 14.90 -9.76
C ILE A 139 -28.16 15.15 -10.47
N SER A 140 -27.46 16.22 -10.09
CA SER A 140 -26.13 16.55 -10.60
C SER A 140 -25.14 15.42 -10.34
N LEU A 141 -25.05 14.95 -9.08
CA LEU A 141 -24.21 13.82 -8.72
C LEU A 141 -24.59 12.57 -9.52
N PHE A 142 -25.88 12.22 -9.55
CA PHE A 142 -26.33 11.06 -10.32
C PHE A 142 -25.88 11.16 -11.80
N TYR A 143 -26.08 12.30 -12.44
CA TYR A 143 -25.67 12.49 -13.83
C TYR A 143 -24.15 12.42 -14.01
N HIS A 144 -23.38 13.18 -13.22
CA HIS A 144 -21.93 13.30 -13.42
C HIS A 144 -21.17 12.04 -13.05
N LEU A 145 -21.59 11.29 -12.01
CA LEU A 145 -20.97 10.03 -11.63
C LEU A 145 -21.24 8.94 -12.68
N ASN A 146 -22.46 8.84 -13.21
CA ASN A 146 -22.77 7.91 -14.31
C ASN A 146 -22.04 8.31 -15.62
N ALA A 147 -21.94 9.60 -15.91
CA ALA A 147 -21.17 10.06 -17.06
C ALA A 147 -19.68 9.73 -16.93
N MET A 148 -19.13 9.78 -15.72
CA MET A 148 -17.74 9.41 -15.47
C MET A 148 -17.52 7.90 -15.55
N HIS A 149 -18.47 7.10 -15.04
CA HIS A 149 -18.50 5.67 -15.27
C HIS A 149 -18.44 5.35 -16.77
N ASP A 150 -19.33 5.94 -17.57
CA ASP A 150 -19.41 5.68 -19.01
C ASP A 150 -18.16 6.16 -19.76
N TYR A 151 -17.55 7.27 -19.33
CA TYR A 151 -16.27 7.74 -19.86
C TYR A 151 -15.15 6.70 -19.66
N PHE A 152 -14.99 6.18 -18.44
CA PHE A 152 -13.97 5.18 -18.16
C PHE A 152 -14.28 3.85 -18.86
N PHE A 153 -15.47 3.29 -18.71
CA PHE A 153 -15.77 1.96 -19.24
C PHE A 153 -16.06 1.94 -20.75
N GLY A 154 -16.31 3.11 -21.36
CA GLY A 154 -16.50 3.25 -22.80
C GLY A 154 -15.21 3.21 -23.61
N ASP A 155 -14.11 3.76 -23.07
CA ASP A 155 -12.82 3.86 -23.78
C ASP A 155 -11.61 3.60 -22.85
N VAL A 156 -11.41 4.43 -21.83
CA VAL A 156 -10.16 4.51 -21.04
C VAL A 156 -9.82 3.22 -20.28
N ASN A 157 -10.79 2.65 -19.57
CA ASN A 157 -10.74 1.41 -18.79
C ASN A 157 -11.54 0.28 -19.46
N LYS A 158 -11.53 0.22 -20.80
CA LYS A 158 -12.30 -0.79 -21.56
C LYS A 158 -11.96 -2.24 -21.22
N SER A 159 -10.74 -2.49 -20.75
CA SER A 159 -10.31 -3.81 -20.27
C SER A 159 -10.86 -4.18 -18.90
N SER A 160 -11.51 -3.25 -18.18
CA SER A 160 -11.92 -3.40 -16.78
C SER A 160 -10.75 -3.75 -15.85
N ALA A 161 -9.58 -3.15 -16.12
CA ALA A 161 -8.38 -3.32 -15.29
C ALA A 161 -8.57 -2.70 -13.89
N ALA A 162 -9.37 -1.64 -13.78
CA ALA A 162 -9.93 -1.14 -12.53
C ALA A 162 -11.37 -1.66 -12.38
N PRO A 163 -11.61 -2.81 -11.72
CA PRO A 163 -12.94 -3.42 -11.69
C PRO A 163 -13.87 -2.69 -10.73
N VAL A 164 -15.07 -2.34 -11.21
CA VAL A 164 -16.18 -1.82 -10.39
C VAL A 164 -17.28 -2.88 -10.37
N THR A 165 -17.47 -3.53 -9.22
CA THR A 165 -18.40 -4.67 -9.06
C THR A 165 -19.75 -4.28 -8.46
N ARG A 166 -19.86 -3.08 -7.90
CA ARG A 166 -21.08 -2.51 -7.34
C ARG A 166 -21.15 -1.00 -7.60
N PRO A 167 -22.35 -0.40 -7.57
CA PRO A 167 -22.48 1.05 -7.60
C PRO A 167 -21.71 1.72 -6.45
N VAL A 168 -21.07 2.85 -6.72
CA VAL A 168 -20.50 3.71 -5.69
C VAL A 168 -21.62 4.51 -5.02
N VAL A 169 -21.53 4.70 -3.71
CA VAL A 169 -22.50 5.52 -2.97
C VAL A 169 -21.97 6.94 -2.89
N ALA A 170 -22.84 7.90 -3.19
CA ALA A 170 -22.56 9.31 -3.03
C ALA A 170 -23.59 9.94 -2.10
N MET A 171 -23.11 10.78 -1.18
CA MET A 171 -23.93 11.56 -0.28
C MET A 171 -23.75 13.05 -0.60
N ALA A 172 -24.81 13.68 -1.10
CA ALA A 172 -24.91 15.13 -1.14
C ALA A 172 -25.23 15.69 0.24
N HIS A 173 -25.01 16.98 0.42
CA HIS A 173 -25.45 17.73 1.59
C HIS A 173 -24.86 17.29 2.93
N VAL A 174 -23.62 16.80 2.88
CA VAL A 174 -22.83 16.45 4.07
C VAL A 174 -22.50 17.76 4.79
N GLY A 175 -22.76 17.87 6.10
CA GLY A 175 -22.57 19.17 6.77
C GLY A 175 -23.16 19.24 8.19
N PRO A 176 -23.47 20.46 8.68
CA PRO A 176 -23.76 21.67 7.88
C PRO A 176 -22.58 22.54 7.42
N ASN A 177 -21.34 22.29 7.87
CA ASN A 177 -20.17 23.12 7.57
C ASN A 177 -19.01 22.28 7.02
N LEU A 178 -19.23 21.59 5.90
CA LEU A 178 -18.16 20.90 5.18
C LEU A 178 -17.88 21.66 3.89
N SER A 179 -16.85 22.51 3.90
CA SER A 179 -16.38 23.20 2.69
C SER A 179 -15.46 22.32 1.85
N ASN A 180 -15.88 21.08 1.57
CA ASN A 180 -15.09 20.12 0.79
C ASN A 180 -15.97 19.03 0.14
N ALA A 181 -15.39 18.32 -0.82
CA ALA A 181 -15.84 17.00 -1.25
C ALA A 181 -14.67 16.02 -1.11
N PHE A 182 -14.95 14.73 -0.90
CA PHE A 182 -13.90 13.72 -0.83
C PHE A 182 -14.43 12.31 -1.09
N TYR A 183 -13.55 11.46 -1.60
CA TYR A 183 -13.69 10.01 -1.60
C TYR A 183 -13.12 9.38 -0.32
N ASN A 184 -13.89 8.51 0.33
CA ASN A 184 -13.44 7.73 1.48
C ASN A 184 -13.13 6.27 1.07
N PRO A 185 -11.85 5.84 1.03
CA PRO A 185 -11.46 4.49 0.67
C PRO A 185 -11.85 3.42 1.69
N ASP A 186 -12.06 3.75 2.96
CA ASP A 186 -12.43 2.77 4.00
C ASP A 186 -13.85 2.23 3.82
N HIS A 187 -14.71 3.00 3.14
CA HIS A 187 -16.13 2.67 2.96
C HIS A 187 -16.60 2.71 1.51
N ASP A 188 -15.73 3.04 0.55
CA ASP A 188 -16.06 3.20 -0.86
C ASP A 188 -17.21 4.19 -1.10
N ASN A 189 -17.17 5.33 -0.41
CA ASN A 189 -18.22 6.36 -0.46
C ASN A 189 -17.66 7.71 -0.90
N LEU A 190 -18.51 8.49 -1.56
CA LEU A 190 -18.24 9.86 -1.99
C LEU A 190 -19.08 10.82 -1.14
N PHE A 191 -18.44 11.84 -0.57
CA PHE A 191 -19.09 12.83 0.28
C PHE A 191 -18.97 14.21 -0.35
N PHE A 192 -20.09 14.92 -0.44
CA PHE A 192 -20.15 16.27 -1.00
C PHE A 192 -20.75 17.22 0.03
N GLY A 193 -19.91 18.13 0.49
CA GLY A 193 -20.22 19.04 1.56
C GLY A 193 -21.12 20.20 1.15
N ASP A 194 -21.87 20.68 2.13
CA ASP A 194 -22.55 21.97 2.08
C ASP A 194 -21.81 22.99 2.95
N VAL A 195 -21.85 24.25 2.53
CA VAL A 195 -21.41 25.38 3.34
C VAL A 195 -22.63 26.18 3.80
N SER A 196 -22.72 26.40 5.12
CA SER A 196 -23.75 27.22 5.74
C SER A 196 -23.15 28.40 6.51
N ASN A 197 -23.95 29.43 6.76
CA ASN A 197 -23.69 30.38 7.83
C ASN A 197 -24.74 30.16 8.95
N GLU A 198 -24.53 30.75 10.13
CA GLU A 198 -25.36 30.52 11.33
C GLU A 198 -26.88 30.80 11.12
N GLU A 199 -27.28 31.47 10.04
CA GLU A 199 -28.67 31.86 9.77
C GLU A 199 -29.26 31.31 8.45
N ALA A 200 -28.46 30.79 7.52
CA ALA A 200 -28.94 30.32 6.21
C ALA A 200 -27.99 29.35 5.48
N PHE A 201 -28.59 28.56 4.59
CA PHE A 201 -27.89 27.77 3.59
C PHE A 201 -27.19 28.67 2.59
N VAL A 202 -25.88 28.49 2.39
CA VAL A 202 -25.11 29.32 1.45
C VAL A 202 -24.87 28.58 0.13
N SER A 203 -24.50 27.29 0.15
CA SER A 203 -24.20 26.56 -1.09
C SER A 203 -24.09 25.03 -0.99
N ASP A 204 -24.61 24.32 -2.01
CA ASP A 204 -24.36 22.91 -2.38
C ASP A 204 -23.38 22.80 -3.56
N ALA A 205 -22.53 23.81 -3.77
CA ALA A 205 -21.78 23.95 -5.02
C ALA A 205 -20.80 22.81 -5.31
N PHE A 206 -20.31 22.07 -4.31
CA PHE A 206 -19.45 20.90 -4.54
C PHE A 206 -20.19 19.79 -5.29
N ALA A 207 -21.47 19.56 -5.00
CA ALA A 207 -22.30 18.59 -5.72
C ALA A 207 -22.77 19.10 -7.09
N LEU A 208 -22.86 20.42 -7.26
CA LEU A 208 -23.25 21.06 -8.53
C LEU A 208 -22.09 21.29 -9.50
N ASP A 209 -20.85 21.32 -9.01
CA ASP A 209 -19.67 21.45 -9.87
C ASP A 209 -19.34 20.10 -10.51
N ALA A 210 -19.52 20.05 -11.84
CA ALA A 210 -19.26 18.89 -12.67
C ALA A 210 -17.82 18.35 -12.53
N THR A 211 -16.84 19.24 -12.36
CA THR A 211 -15.43 18.86 -12.28
C THR A 211 -15.10 18.23 -10.94
N VAL A 212 -15.68 18.75 -9.84
CA VAL A 212 -15.52 18.20 -8.49
C VAL A 212 -16.12 16.80 -8.41
N SER A 213 -17.37 16.62 -8.86
CA SER A 213 -18.04 15.31 -8.83
C SER A 213 -17.27 14.23 -9.61
N ARG A 214 -16.67 14.61 -10.74
CA ARG A 214 -15.88 13.69 -11.59
C ARG A 214 -14.47 13.45 -11.05
N HIS A 215 -13.89 14.43 -10.36
CA HIS A 215 -12.62 14.29 -9.63
C HIS A 215 -12.76 13.23 -8.53
N GLU A 216 -13.79 13.33 -7.67
CA GLU A 216 -14.03 12.34 -6.60
C GLU A 216 -14.29 10.93 -7.13
N TYR A 217 -15.06 10.81 -8.21
CA TYR A 217 -15.27 9.50 -8.87
C TYR A 217 -13.96 8.91 -9.40
N SER A 218 -13.03 9.76 -9.85
CA SER A 218 -11.75 9.32 -10.36
C SER A 218 -10.87 8.76 -9.23
N HIS A 219 -10.87 9.36 -8.04
CA HIS A 219 -10.24 8.76 -6.85
C HIS A 219 -10.81 7.37 -6.57
N TYR A 220 -12.15 7.24 -6.54
CA TYR A 220 -12.81 5.96 -6.34
C TYR A 220 -12.34 4.88 -7.33
N LEU A 221 -12.22 5.22 -8.62
CA LEU A 221 -11.79 4.26 -9.62
C LEU A 221 -10.31 3.89 -9.48
N ILE A 222 -9.45 4.87 -9.21
CA ILE A 222 -8.00 4.66 -9.08
C ILE A 222 -7.68 3.77 -7.88
N GLU A 223 -8.43 3.91 -6.77
CA GLU A 223 -8.33 3.03 -5.61
C GLU A 223 -8.61 1.55 -5.95
N LYS A 224 -9.29 1.25 -7.07
CA LYS A 224 -9.50 -0.14 -7.56
C LYS A 224 -8.30 -0.72 -8.29
N ILE A 225 -7.31 0.12 -8.60
CA ILE A 225 -6.03 -0.31 -9.18
C ILE A 225 -5.06 -0.63 -8.05
N TRP A 226 -4.94 0.26 -7.08
CA TRP A 226 -4.06 0.14 -5.91
C TRP A 226 -4.43 1.17 -4.85
N SER A 227 -4.00 0.92 -3.61
CA SER A 227 -4.31 1.80 -2.50
C SER A 227 -3.57 3.13 -2.59
N ILE A 228 -4.36 4.19 -2.71
CA ILE A 228 -3.88 5.57 -2.80
C ILE A 228 -3.08 5.91 -1.55
N GLN A 229 -1.90 6.51 -1.76
CA GLN A 229 -1.06 7.05 -0.70
C GLN A 229 -1.25 8.56 -0.67
N ASN A 230 -1.89 9.10 0.36
CA ASN A 230 -2.22 10.53 0.46
C ASN A 230 -1.07 11.36 1.04
N PHE A 231 0.15 11.16 0.55
CA PHE A 231 1.32 11.95 0.94
C PHE A 231 2.38 11.88 -0.17
N GLY A 232 3.37 12.79 -0.11
CA GLY A 232 4.49 12.79 -1.03
C GLY A 232 4.06 12.93 -2.50
N GLN A 233 4.93 12.50 -3.41
CA GLN A 233 4.64 12.51 -4.85
C GLN A 233 3.46 11.59 -5.19
N ALA A 234 3.28 10.47 -4.47
CA ALA A 234 2.18 9.55 -4.71
C ALA A 234 0.80 10.21 -4.51
N GLY A 235 0.65 11.04 -3.47
CA GLY A 235 -0.56 11.82 -3.23
C GLY A 235 -0.77 12.90 -4.29
N ALA A 236 0.29 13.61 -4.67
CA ALA A 236 0.24 14.61 -5.73
C ALA A 236 -0.09 13.99 -7.11
N ILE A 237 0.37 12.76 -7.38
CA ILE A 237 -0.05 11.97 -8.55
C ILE A 237 -1.55 11.69 -8.47
N SER A 238 -2.04 11.21 -7.32
CA SER A 238 -3.46 10.92 -7.10
C SER A 238 -4.34 12.15 -7.37
N GLU A 239 -4.00 13.32 -6.82
CA GLU A 239 -4.72 14.58 -7.10
C GLU A 239 -4.62 15.03 -8.56
N GLY A 240 -3.40 14.96 -9.13
CA GLY A 240 -3.17 15.49 -10.47
C GLY A 240 -3.78 14.62 -11.58
N ILE A 241 -3.83 13.30 -11.38
CA ILE A 241 -4.45 12.38 -12.34
C ILE A 241 -5.98 12.46 -12.28
N THR A 242 -6.58 12.71 -11.11
CA THR A 242 -8.04 12.86 -10.97
C THR A 242 -8.52 14.19 -11.55
N ASP A 243 -7.75 15.26 -11.34
CA ASP A 243 -7.89 16.51 -12.09
C ASP A 243 -7.83 16.30 -13.60
N TYR A 244 -6.81 15.56 -14.08
CA TYR A 244 -6.66 15.27 -15.51
C TYR A 244 -7.88 14.53 -16.08
N PHE A 245 -8.38 13.48 -15.43
CA PHE A 245 -9.54 12.74 -15.93
C PHE A 245 -10.84 13.55 -15.82
N ALA A 246 -11.04 14.31 -14.74
CA ALA A 246 -12.18 15.21 -14.61
C ALA A 246 -12.21 16.23 -15.76
N ALA A 247 -11.08 16.90 -16.02
CA ALA A 247 -10.92 17.84 -17.13
C ALA A 247 -11.10 17.16 -18.50
N SER A 248 -10.44 16.01 -18.69
CA SER A 248 -10.42 15.26 -19.95
C SER A 248 -11.82 14.81 -20.37
N SER A 249 -12.60 14.29 -19.42
CA SER A 249 -13.97 13.81 -19.63
C SER A 249 -14.97 14.93 -19.99
N LEU A 250 -14.66 16.18 -19.66
CA LEU A 250 -15.44 17.37 -20.01
C LEU A 250 -14.85 18.14 -21.19
N ASN A 251 -13.63 17.79 -21.61
CA ASN A 251 -12.82 18.59 -22.54
C ASN A 251 -12.71 20.06 -22.09
N HIS A 252 -12.45 20.26 -20.79
CA HIS A 252 -12.42 21.55 -20.11
C HIS A 252 -11.29 21.56 -19.07
N SER A 253 -10.33 22.48 -19.16
CA SER A 253 -9.08 22.43 -18.37
C SER A 253 -9.18 22.98 -16.95
N SER A 254 -10.22 23.77 -16.64
CA SER A 254 -10.36 24.44 -15.35
C SER A 254 -11.17 23.59 -14.37
N ILE A 255 -10.68 23.43 -13.14
CA ILE A 255 -11.27 22.61 -12.07
C ILE A 255 -11.90 23.50 -11.00
N GLY A 256 -13.08 23.13 -10.51
CA GLY A 256 -13.73 23.73 -9.34
C GLY A 256 -14.17 25.19 -9.51
N THR A 257 -14.36 25.68 -10.75
CA THR A 257 -14.72 27.08 -11.00
C THR A 257 -16.07 27.46 -10.40
N TYR A 258 -17.06 26.55 -10.49
CA TYR A 258 -18.39 26.81 -9.94
C TYR A 258 -18.36 26.74 -8.42
N ALA A 259 -17.71 25.71 -7.86
CA ALA A 259 -17.50 25.56 -6.42
C ALA A 259 -16.84 26.80 -5.80
N LEU A 260 -15.70 27.24 -6.35
CA LEU A 260 -14.97 28.40 -5.83
C LEU A 260 -15.78 29.71 -5.97
N SER A 261 -16.47 29.91 -7.10
CA SER A 261 -17.31 31.09 -7.30
C SER A 261 -18.46 31.16 -6.28
N ALA A 262 -19.04 30.03 -5.91
CA ALA A 262 -20.11 29.98 -4.90
C ALA A 262 -19.59 30.34 -3.50
N LEU A 263 -18.31 30.11 -3.23
CA LEU A 263 -17.62 30.50 -2.00
C LEU A 263 -17.06 31.94 -2.05
N GLY A 264 -17.38 32.71 -3.09
CA GLY A 264 -16.96 34.11 -3.25
C GLY A 264 -15.54 34.28 -3.81
N GLY A 265 -14.88 33.20 -4.25
CA GLY A 265 -13.61 33.25 -4.96
C GLY A 265 -13.78 33.60 -6.45
N SER A 266 -12.65 33.75 -7.15
CA SER A 266 -12.61 34.05 -8.59
C SER A 266 -11.65 33.12 -9.32
N GLY A 267 -12.06 32.62 -10.49
CA GLY A 267 -11.28 31.68 -11.28
C GLY A 267 -11.51 30.22 -10.87
N PRO A 268 -10.75 29.27 -11.41
CA PRO A 268 -10.76 27.88 -10.97
C PRO A 268 -9.94 27.67 -9.69
N LEU A 269 -10.22 26.55 -9.00
CA LEU A 269 -9.33 26.02 -7.95
C LEU A 269 -7.97 25.65 -8.56
N ARG A 270 -7.98 24.94 -9.69
CA ARG A 270 -6.77 24.52 -10.42
C ARG A 270 -6.99 24.61 -11.93
N GLU A 271 -5.91 24.89 -12.67
CA GLU A 271 -5.94 25.08 -14.12
C GLU A 271 -4.87 24.21 -14.80
N LEU A 272 -5.31 23.36 -15.73
CA LEU A 272 -4.45 22.38 -16.42
C LEU A 272 -3.88 22.92 -17.74
N ASP A 273 -4.53 23.88 -18.41
CA ASP A 273 -4.04 24.50 -19.64
C ASP A 273 -3.28 25.79 -19.36
N CYS A 274 -2.14 25.68 -18.71
CA CYS A 274 -1.35 26.85 -18.33
C CYS A 274 -0.77 27.63 -19.53
N VAL A 275 -0.71 27.02 -20.72
CA VAL A 275 -0.28 27.71 -21.95
C VAL A 275 -1.35 28.69 -22.42
N SER A 276 -2.63 28.29 -22.32
CA SER A 276 -3.77 29.17 -22.60
C SER A 276 -4.08 30.11 -21.43
N HIS A 277 -3.79 29.67 -20.21
CA HIS A 277 -4.12 30.36 -18.95
C HIS A 277 -2.89 30.42 -18.01
N PRO A 278 -1.89 31.28 -18.30
CA PRO A 278 -0.65 31.34 -17.52
C PRO A 278 -0.88 31.81 -16.06
N PRO A 279 0.04 31.48 -15.13
CA PRO A 279 1.37 30.85 -15.35
C PRO A 279 1.40 29.32 -15.24
N CYS A 280 2.36 28.70 -15.92
CA CYS A 280 2.67 27.27 -15.76
C CYS A 280 3.38 26.97 -14.46
N LYS A 281 3.04 25.84 -13.85
CA LYS A 281 3.62 25.31 -12.61
C LYS A 281 4.77 24.37 -12.97
N VAL A 282 5.90 24.53 -12.30
CA VAL A 282 7.13 23.79 -12.58
C VAL A 282 7.75 23.39 -11.25
N LEU A 283 8.00 22.09 -11.07
CA LEU A 283 8.75 21.56 -9.94
C LEU A 283 10.25 21.77 -10.18
N GLY A 284 11.00 22.25 -9.21
CA GLY A 284 12.41 22.55 -9.46
C GLY A 284 13.20 23.01 -8.25
N PRO A 285 14.54 23.13 -8.38
CA PRO A 285 15.48 23.27 -7.25
C PRO A 285 15.39 24.59 -6.47
N THR A 286 14.41 25.46 -6.76
CA THR A 286 14.18 26.74 -6.06
C THR A 286 12.77 26.87 -5.50
N GLY A 287 12.09 25.75 -5.22
CA GLY A 287 10.79 25.74 -4.54
C GLY A 287 9.60 25.75 -5.49
N SER A 288 8.97 24.60 -5.61
CA SER A 288 7.51 24.51 -5.70
C SER A 288 6.92 23.43 -4.81
N TRP A 289 7.75 22.53 -4.24
CA TRP A 289 7.26 21.55 -3.28
C TRP A 289 6.85 22.25 -1.98
N VAL A 290 5.57 22.22 -1.66
CA VAL A 290 5.03 22.84 -0.45
C VAL A 290 4.66 21.83 0.63
N GLY A 291 4.75 20.54 0.33
CA GLY A 291 4.32 19.50 1.25
C GLY A 291 2.81 19.53 1.43
N GLU A 292 2.08 19.73 0.34
CA GLU A 292 0.62 19.73 0.25
C GLU A 292 0.25 19.15 -1.12
N ILE A 293 -0.42 18.01 -1.12
CA ILE A 293 -0.60 17.19 -2.32
C ILE A 293 -1.40 17.89 -3.43
N HIS A 294 -2.35 18.77 -3.08
CA HIS A 294 -3.15 19.48 -4.08
C HIS A 294 -2.36 20.59 -4.77
N ASP A 295 -1.52 21.32 -4.04
CA ASP A 295 -0.61 22.36 -4.54
C ASP A 295 0.62 21.78 -5.25
N ASP A 296 1.02 20.56 -4.91
CA ASP A 296 2.16 19.84 -5.51
C ASP A 296 1.76 19.03 -6.77
N SER A 297 0.47 18.77 -6.97
CA SER A 297 -0.08 18.07 -8.15
C SER A 297 -0.06 18.83 -9.51
N PRO A 298 -0.15 20.17 -9.59
CA PRO A 298 -0.36 20.88 -10.86
C PRO A 298 0.76 20.71 -11.91
N PRO A 299 2.06 20.67 -11.56
CA PRO A 299 3.11 20.37 -12.54
C PRO A 299 2.84 19.06 -13.29
N PHE A 300 2.33 18.04 -12.59
CA PHE A 300 2.00 16.74 -13.16
C PHE A 300 0.73 16.77 -14.01
N SER A 301 -0.37 17.34 -13.50
CA SER A 301 -1.63 17.41 -14.26
C SER A 301 -1.50 18.30 -15.52
N GLN A 302 -0.72 19.37 -15.45
CA GLN A 302 -0.40 20.22 -16.61
C GLN A 302 0.46 19.46 -17.63
N ALA A 303 1.42 18.64 -17.21
CA ALA A 303 2.21 17.81 -18.13
C ALA A 303 1.32 16.82 -18.91
N LEU A 304 0.37 16.16 -18.23
CA LEU A 304 -0.60 15.29 -18.90
C LEU A 304 -1.50 16.06 -19.87
N TRP A 305 -1.96 17.24 -19.47
CA TRP A 305 -2.78 18.10 -20.32
C TRP A 305 -2.03 18.60 -21.56
N ASP A 306 -0.75 18.94 -21.42
CA ASP A 306 0.12 19.33 -22.53
C ASP A 306 0.22 18.21 -23.59
N ILE A 307 0.38 16.96 -23.14
CA ILE A 307 0.38 15.77 -24.03
C ILE A 307 -0.98 15.66 -24.74
N ARG A 308 -2.09 15.79 -24.01
CA ARG A 308 -3.45 15.76 -24.58
C ARG A 308 -3.67 16.86 -25.62
N ARG A 309 -3.36 18.11 -25.28
CA ARG A 309 -3.52 19.28 -26.15
C ARG A 309 -2.73 19.10 -27.45
N ASP A 310 -1.47 18.65 -27.37
CA ASP A 310 -0.65 18.40 -28.54
C ASP A 310 -1.22 17.28 -29.42
N ARG A 311 -1.58 16.13 -28.84
CA ARG A 311 -2.08 14.98 -29.60
C ARG A 311 -3.41 15.24 -30.31
N MET A 312 -4.24 16.11 -29.76
CA MET A 312 -5.50 16.52 -30.37
C MET A 312 -5.36 17.46 -31.58
N LEU A 313 -4.16 18.02 -31.82
CA LEU A 313 -3.95 18.92 -32.96
C LEU A 313 -4.17 18.19 -34.30
N PRO A 314 -4.76 18.86 -35.32
CA PRO A 314 -4.98 18.25 -36.65
C PRO A 314 -3.70 17.78 -37.36
N GLY A 315 -2.54 18.34 -37.01
CA GLY A 315 -1.23 17.93 -37.53
C GLY A 315 -0.63 16.69 -36.83
N ASN A 316 -1.26 16.23 -35.75
CA ASN A 316 -0.86 15.06 -34.97
C ASN A 316 -1.90 13.93 -35.15
N LEU A 317 -2.60 13.51 -34.09
CA LEU A 317 -3.59 12.42 -34.16
C LEU A 317 -5.02 12.93 -34.44
N GLY A 318 -5.24 14.25 -34.32
CA GLY A 318 -6.57 14.85 -34.36
C GLY A 318 -7.38 14.57 -33.09
N THR A 319 -8.54 15.21 -32.95
CA THR A 319 -9.31 15.25 -31.70
C THR A 319 -9.61 13.85 -31.13
N VAL A 320 -10.29 12.97 -31.87
CA VAL A 320 -10.78 11.69 -31.32
C VAL A 320 -9.63 10.74 -30.95
N ALA A 321 -8.68 10.52 -31.87
CA ALA A 321 -7.57 9.61 -31.61
C ALA A 321 -6.56 10.21 -30.62
N GLY A 322 -6.37 11.53 -30.63
CA GLY A 322 -5.53 12.23 -29.66
C GLY A 322 -6.07 12.10 -28.24
N GLN A 323 -7.39 12.23 -28.05
CA GLN A 323 -8.02 12.04 -26.74
C GLN A 323 -7.83 10.61 -26.23
N SER A 324 -8.22 9.62 -27.03
CA SER A 324 -8.10 8.19 -26.68
C SER A 324 -6.64 7.78 -26.44
N CYS A 325 -5.70 8.34 -27.20
CA CYS A 325 -4.27 8.12 -26.97
C CYS A 325 -3.80 8.65 -25.62
N SER A 326 -4.00 9.94 -25.35
CA SER A 326 -3.48 10.55 -24.12
C SER A 326 -4.16 10.00 -22.86
N ASP A 327 -5.48 9.78 -22.90
CA ASP A 327 -6.23 9.21 -21.77
C ASP A 327 -5.85 7.75 -21.52
N GLY A 328 -5.70 6.98 -22.60
CA GLY A 328 -5.23 5.59 -22.52
C GLY A 328 -3.81 5.49 -21.97
N LEU A 329 -2.89 6.38 -22.38
CA LEU A 329 -1.52 6.40 -21.87
C LEU A 329 -1.50 6.70 -20.37
N ALA A 330 -2.23 7.74 -19.94
CA ALA A 330 -2.32 8.13 -18.54
C ALA A 330 -2.94 7.02 -17.67
N PHE A 331 -4.02 6.39 -18.12
CA PHE A 331 -4.68 5.32 -17.37
C PHE A 331 -3.84 4.05 -17.30
N GLN A 332 -3.27 3.60 -18.42
CA GLN A 332 -2.47 2.37 -18.45
C GLN A 332 -1.17 2.54 -17.65
N ALA A 333 -0.64 3.76 -17.50
CA ALA A 333 0.52 4.02 -16.64
C ALA A 333 0.22 3.73 -15.16
N LEU A 334 -1.01 3.98 -14.68
CA LEU A 334 -1.42 3.64 -13.31
C LEU A 334 -1.33 2.14 -13.01
N LEU A 335 -1.42 1.28 -14.04
CA LEU A 335 -1.34 -0.17 -13.89
C LEU A 335 0.07 -0.68 -13.56
N PHE A 336 1.06 0.23 -13.56
CA PHE A 336 2.42 0.02 -13.07
C PHE A 336 2.61 0.48 -11.61
N PHE A 337 1.57 1.08 -11.02
CA PHE A 337 1.53 1.61 -9.66
C PHE A 337 2.64 2.64 -9.36
N PRO A 338 2.76 3.72 -10.15
CA PRO A 338 3.80 4.72 -9.93
C PRO A 338 3.56 5.52 -8.64
N GLU A 339 4.55 5.54 -7.76
CA GLU A 339 4.57 6.33 -6.52
C GLU A 339 5.34 7.65 -6.66
N SER A 340 6.21 7.76 -7.67
CA SER A 340 6.92 9.00 -7.99
C SER A 340 6.59 9.50 -9.40
N PHE A 341 6.75 10.81 -9.63
CA PHE A 341 6.51 11.40 -10.95
C PHE A 341 7.43 10.80 -12.01
N ARG A 342 8.66 10.42 -11.61
CA ARG A 342 9.61 9.70 -12.46
C ARG A 342 9.07 8.33 -12.83
N GLU A 343 8.61 7.54 -11.86
CA GLU A 343 8.01 6.23 -12.12
C GLU A 343 6.78 6.36 -13.03
N PHE A 344 5.95 7.40 -12.85
CA PHE A 344 4.79 7.63 -13.71
C PHE A 344 5.22 7.89 -15.15
N GLN A 345 6.23 8.74 -15.36
CA GLN A 345 6.79 8.99 -16.68
C GLN A 345 7.32 7.71 -17.32
N GLU A 346 8.11 6.93 -16.57
CA GLU A 346 8.69 5.67 -17.03
C GLU A 346 7.61 4.65 -17.39
N ALA A 347 6.55 4.55 -16.59
CA ALA A 347 5.37 3.75 -16.88
C ALA A 347 4.66 4.21 -18.16
N MET A 348 4.45 5.51 -18.35
CA MET A 348 3.81 6.06 -19.56
C MET A 348 4.65 5.80 -20.82
N LEU A 349 5.97 5.96 -20.73
CA LEU A 349 6.91 5.61 -21.80
C LEU A 349 6.87 4.11 -22.11
N ARG A 350 6.75 3.26 -21.10
CA ARG A 350 6.64 1.82 -21.26
C ARG A 350 5.34 1.40 -21.94
N VAL A 351 4.22 2.02 -21.57
CA VAL A 351 2.92 1.81 -22.22
C VAL A 351 3.00 2.16 -23.71
N ASP A 352 3.65 3.28 -24.05
CA ASP A 352 3.91 3.69 -25.44
C ASP A 352 4.83 2.70 -26.16
N GLU A 353 5.96 2.30 -25.57
CA GLU A 353 6.90 1.33 -26.15
C GLU A 353 6.23 -0.02 -26.46
N LEU A 354 5.35 -0.47 -25.57
CA LEU A 354 4.58 -1.70 -25.77
C LEU A 354 3.48 -1.56 -26.83
N GLY A 355 3.14 -0.33 -27.23
CA GLY A 355 2.01 -0.06 -28.12
C GLY A 355 0.66 -0.45 -27.50
N SER A 356 0.54 -0.35 -26.17
CA SER A 356 -0.62 -0.84 -25.43
C SER A 356 -1.90 -0.03 -25.72
N VAL A 357 -1.75 1.19 -26.23
CA VAL A 357 -2.85 2.10 -26.59
C VAL A 357 -2.90 2.26 -28.11
N ALA A 358 -3.81 1.54 -28.77
CA ALA A 358 -3.88 1.50 -30.22
C ALA A 358 -4.09 2.87 -30.89
N ALA A 359 -4.78 3.80 -30.22
CA ALA A 359 -5.04 5.15 -30.72
C ALA A 359 -3.77 5.99 -30.91
N CYS A 360 -2.65 5.60 -30.28
CA CYS A 360 -1.41 6.34 -30.26
C CYS A 360 -0.52 6.23 -31.52
N GLY A 361 -0.98 5.51 -32.55
CA GLY A 361 -0.33 5.49 -33.86
C GLY A 361 0.90 4.56 -33.99
N GLY A 362 1.28 3.86 -32.93
CA GLY A 362 2.32 2.81 -32.95
C GLY A 362 3.19 2.78 -31.70
N ALA A 363 3.98 1.71 -31.57
CA ALA A 363 4.91 1.51 -30.45
C ALA A 363 6.04 2.56 -30.44
N GLY A 364 6.24 3.22 -29.31
CA GLY A 364 7.36 4.15 -29.06
C GLY A 364 7.24 5.52 -29.77
N VAL A 365 6.10 5.81 -30.42
CA VAL A 365 5.91 7.03 -31.23
C VAL A 365 5.68 8.27 -30.35
N ASN A 366 5.35 8.08 -29.07
CA ASN A 366 4.99 9.16 -28.14
C ASN A 366 6.11 9.55 -27.18
N THR A 367 7.19 8.77 -27.11
CA THR A 367 8.40 9.03 -26.31
C THR A 367 8.80 10.50 -26.23
N ALA A 368 9.00 11.17 -27.37
CA ALA A 368 9.49 12.55 -27.39
C ALA A 368 8.50 13.56 -26.77
N ILE A 369 7.20 13.37 -26.99
CA ILE A 369 6.16 14.27 -26.48
C ILE A 369 5.95 14.03 -24.98
N ILE A 370 5.95 12.77 -24.54
CA ILE A 370 5.89 12.41 -23.11
C ILE A 370 7.08 13.03 -22.37
N SER A 371 8.31 12.79 -22.85
CA SER A 371 9.50 13.36 -22.21
C SER A 371 9.52 14.89 -22.23
N SER A 372 9.10 15.52 -23.33
CA SER A 372 9.09 16.98 -23.43
C SER A 372 8.10 17.61 -22.46
N ALA A 373 6.91 17.05 -22.29
CA ALA A 373 5.90 17.60 -21.39
C ALA A 373 6.34 17.51 -19.93
N PHE A 374 6.79 16.33 -19.47
CA PHE A 374 7.32 16.16 -18.11
C PHE A 374 8.52 17.07 -17.83
N ASN A 375 9.45 17.19 -18.79
CA ASN A 375 10.59 18.11 -18.68
C ASN A 375 10.15 19.59 -18.57
N ALA A 376 9.11 20.01 -19.30
CA ALA A 376 8.61 21.38 -19.28
C ALA A 376 8.06 21.79 -17.90
N HIS A 377 7.58 20.80 -17.13
CA HIS A 377 7.07 20.97 -15.77
C HIS A 377 8.06 20.55 -14.68
N GLY A 378 9.32 20.27 -15.06
CA GLY A 378 10.40 19.98 -14.11
C GLY A 378 10.29 18.63 -13.40
N LEU A 379 9.54 17.70 -13.98
CA LEU A 379 9.31 16.34 -13.45
C LEU A 379 10.41 15.36 -13.85
N ASN A 380 11.62 15.85 -14.13
CA ASN A 380 12.76 15.02 -14.50
C ASN A 380 13.78 15.04 -13.36
N PHE A 381 13.79 13.95 -12.61
CA PHE A 381 14.65 13.77 -11.45
C PHE A 381 15.91 13.03 -11.89
N GLY A 382 17.06 13.68 -11.69
CA GLY A 382 18.35 13.01 -11.83
C GLY A 382 18.61 12.10 -10.63
N ASN A 383 19.55 11.16 -10.75
CA ASN A 383 19.94 10.33 -9.62
C ASN A 383 20.72 11.16 -8.60
N ALA A 384 20.15 11.35 -7.41
CA ALA A 384 20.76 12.10 -6.33
C ALA A 384 21.88 11.33 -5.62
N ASP A 385 21.68 10.03 -5.44
CA ASP A 385 22.68 9.14 -4.86
C ASP A 385 22.81 7.79 -5.60
N GLY A 386 23.43 6.80 -4.94
CA GLY A 386 23.74 5.50 -5.54
C GLY A 386 22.61 4.47 -5.48
N TYR A 387 21.49 4.79 -4.84
CA TYR A 387 20.31 3.91 -4.71
C TYR A 387 19.19 4.27 -5.68
N GLU A 388 19.24 5.48 -6.21
CA GLU A 388 18.25 6.05 -7.11
C GLU A 388 18.11 5.31 -8.47
N PRO A 389 16.87 5.15 -9.00
CA PRO A 389 15.61 5.57 -8.39
C PRO A 389 15.21 4.65 -7.23
N ASN A 390 14.82 5.22 -6.10
CA ASN A 390 14.19 4.49 -5.00
C ASN A 390 13.05 5.29 -4.36
N ASP A 391 12.31 6.04 -5.17
CA ASP A 391 11.20 6.91 -4.78
C ASP A 391 9.85 6.21 -4.55
N GLY A 392 9.77 4.89 -4.71
CA GLY A 392 8.52 4.15 -4.68
C GLY A 392 8.63 2.71 -4.22
N PHE A 393 7.49 2.06 -3.99
CA PHE A 393 7.43 0.66 -3.56
C PHE A 393 8.00 -0.27 -4.63
N GLU A 394 7.79 0.05 -5.90
CA GLU A 394 8.27 -0.75 -7.03
C GLU A 394 9.77 -0.54 -7.32
N THR A 395 10.33 0.61 -6.92
CA THR A 395 11.77 0.90 -7.04
C THR A 395 12.56 0.68 -5.74
N ALA A 396 11.88 0.31 -4.65
CA ALA A 396 12.46 0.12 -3.33
C ALA A 396 13.69 -0.82 -3.31
N VAL A 397 14.78 -0.36 -2.71
CA VAL A 397 16.04 -1.12 -2.67
C VAL A 397 16.01 -2.19 -1.58
N ASP A 398 16.28 -3.45 -1.94
CA ASP A 398 16.38 -4.56 -0.98
C ASP A 398 17.54 -4.36 0.01
N ILE A 399 17.28 -4.28 1.32
CA ILE A 399 18.29 -4.16 2.37
C ILE A 399 18.47 -5.44 3.20
N SER A 400 17.85 -6.54 2.81
CA SER A 400 17.81 -7.80 3.59
C SER A 400 19.19 -8.35 3.96
N THR A 401 20.19 -8.15 3.11
CA THR A 401 21.59 -8.58 3.34
C THR A 401 22.53 -7.43 3.67
N ARG A 402 22.05 -6.19 3.66
CA ARG A 402 22.85 -5.00 3.96
C ARG A 402 22.90 -4.79 5.48
N GLY A 403 23.97 -4.14 5.94
CA GLY A 403 24.15 -3.78 7.35
C GLY A 403 23.50 -2.43 7.61
N THR A 404 24.32 -1.39 7.67
CA THR A 404 23.87 0.01 7.65
C THR A 404 23.97 0.54 6.23
N VAL A 405 22.92 1.20 5.75
CA VAL A 405 22.91 1.95 4.47
C VAL A 405 22.97 3.45 4.75
N ALA A 406 23.40 4.24 3.77
CA ALA A 406 23.49 5.69 3.87
C ALA A 406 23.12 6.33 2.53
N ALA A 407 22.11 7.20 2.55
CA ALA A 407 21.47 7.82 1.38
C ALA A 407 21.09 9.27 1.72
N SER A 408 20.63 10.04 0.75
CA SER A 408 20.31 11.47 0.90
C SER A 408 18.99 11.84 0.26
N LEU A 409 18.17 12.64 0.95
CA LEU A 409 16.91 13.18 0.44
C LEU A 409 17.13 14.43 -0.41
N TYR A 410 17.30 14.27 -1.71
CA TYR A 410 17.53 15.32 -2.70
C TYR A 410 16.99 14.89 -4.08
N PRO A 411 16.38 15.78 -4.88
CA PRO A 411 16.04 17.17 -4.60
C PRO A 411 14.82 17.29 -3.66
N GLU A 412 14.20 18.47 -3.58
CA GLU A 412 12.88 18.60 -2.95
C GLU A 412 11.90 17.56 -3.53
N SER A 413 11.06 16.98 -2.68
CA SER A 413 10.11 15.87 -2.95
C SER A 413 10.67 14.44 -3.00
N ASP A 414 11.98 14.26 -2.82
CA ASP A 414 12.60 12.94 -2.75
C ASP A 414 12.16 12.16 -1.49
N ALA A 415 11.97 10.86 -1.65
CA ALA A 415 11.64 9.90 -0.61
C ALA A 415 12.37 8.58 -0.87
N ASP A 416 13.05 8.03 0.14
CA ASP A 416 13.82 6.81 -0.04
C ASP A 416 13.05 5.57 0.45
N PHE A 417 12.70 4.67 -0.48
CA PHE A 417 12.07 3.39 -0.21
C PHE A 417 13.08 2.24 -0.16
N TRP A 418 12.93 1.41 0.88
CA TRP A 418 13.74 0.23 1.16
C TRP A 418 12.85 -0.98 1.35
N SER A 419 13.22 -2.13 0.80
CA SER A 419 12.47 -3.38 0.98
C SER A 419 13.27 -4.40 1.79
N PHE A 420 12.59 -5.20 2.60
CA PHE A 420 13.19 -6.37 3.27
C PHE A 420 12.10 -7.33 3.71
N ALA A 421 12.39 -8.62 3.69
CA ALA A 421 11.46 -9.64 4.15
C ALA A 421 11.82 -10.14 5.54
N SER A 422 10.87 -10.01 6.46
CA SER A 422 11.02 -10.32 7.88
C SER A 422 10.12 -11.49 8.27
N GLY A 423 10.58 -12.38 9.14
CA GLY A 423 9.71 -13.30 9.86
C GLY A 423 8.97 -12.64 11.03
N PRO A 424 8.07 -13.36 11.71
CA PRO A 424 7.35 -12.85 12.86
C PRO A 424 8.28 -12.38 13.99
N GLY A 425 7.96 -11.24 14.61
CA GLY A 425 8.67 -10.67 15.76
C GLY A 425 9.03 -9.20 15.60
N LEU A 426 9.88 -8.72 16.51
CA LEU A 426 10.24 -7.30 16.60
C LEU A 426 11.16 -6.85 15.45
N VAL A 427 10.67 -5.91 14.65
CA VAL A 427 11.43 -5.13 13.67
C VAL A 427 11.81 -3.80 14.30
N GLU A 428 13.10 -3.46 14.27
CA GLU A 428 13.63 -2.17 14.73
C GLU A 428 14.40 -1.49 13.61
N ALA A 429 13.98 -0.30 13.21
CA ALA A 429 14.68 0.54 12.25
C ALA A 429 15.23 1.78 12.96
N THR A 430 16.53 2.01 12.85
CA THR A 430 17.23 3.12 13.48
C THR A 430 17.81 4.03 12.41
N LEU A 431 17.31 5.27 12.35
CA LEU A 431 17.75 6.32 11.43
C LEU A 431 18.60 7.34 12.19
N SER A 432 19.89 7.43 11.86
CA SER A 432 20.75 8.51 12.34
C SER A 432 20.62 9.69 11.38
N LEU A 433 20.29 10.85 11.93
CA LEU A 433 19.98 12.05 11.17
C LEU A 433 21.26 12.82 10.80
N PRO A 434 21.35 13.38 9.58
CA PRO A 434 22.50 14.20 9.19
C PRO A 434 22.57 15.45 10.05
N ARG A 435 23.78 15.82 10.49
CA ARG A 435 23.99 17.03 11.28
C ARG A 435 23.91 18.28 10.40
N ASP A 436 23.15 19.28 10.85
CA ASP A 436 23.03 20.58 10.21
C ASP A 436 23.27 21.72 11.22
N GLY A 437 24.51 22.23 11.24
CA GLY A 437 24.95 23.22 12.22
C GLY A 437 24.85 22.72 13.67
N SER A 438 23.98 23.36 14.46
CA SER A 438 23.71 22.99 15.86
C SER A 438 22.56 21.99 16.02
N TYR A 439 21.85 21.68 14.93
CA TYR A 439 20.72 20.77 14.88
C TYR A 439 21.03 19.59 13.94
N TYR A 440 20.00 18.81 13.63
CA TYR A 440 20.01 17.72 12.66
C TYR A 440 18.86 17.93 11.68
N LYS A 441 18.96 17.37 10.48
CA LYS A 441 17.84 17.36 9.53
C LYS A 441 16.69 16.53 10.10
N ALA A 442 15.47 17.04 9.99
CA ALA A 442 14.30 16.40 10.58
C ALA A 442 13.65 15.43 9.57
N TYR A 443 14.16 14.20 9.53
CA TYR A 443 13.60 13.12 8.71
C TYR A 443 12.81 12.16 9.58
N GLN A 444 11.79 11.54 9.00
CA GLN A 444 10.98 10.51 9.63
C GLN A 444 11.11 9.17 8.90
N ILE A 445 10.63 8.12 9.55
CA ILE A 445 10.58 6.77 9.00
C ILE A 445 9.14 6.26 9.04
N LYS A 446 8.66 5.73 7.92
CA LYS A 446 7.37 5.04 7.82
C LYS A 446 7.59 3.59 7.42
N LEU A 447 6.84 2.66 8.00
CA LEU A 447 6.90 1.23 7.72
C LEU A 447 5.56 0.77 7.16
N PHE A 448 5.60 0.09 6.03
CA PHE A 448 4.45 -0.45 5.33
C PHE A 448 4.54 -1.97 5.23
N ASP A 449 3.38 -2.62 5.28
CA ASP A 449 3.26 -4.04 4.95
C ASP A 449 3.26 -4.28 3.44
N ARG A 450 3.27 -5.55 3.03
CA ARG A 450 3.24 -5.94 1.61
C ARG A 450 2.05 -5.38 0.83
N SER A 451 0.96 -5.04 1.50
CA SER A 451 -0.25 -4.48 0.90
C SER A 451 -0.19 -2.95 0.84
N ARG A 452 1.00 -2.36 1.08
CA ARG A 452 1.26 -0.90 1.12
C ARG A 452 0.43 -0.16 2.16
N ARG A 453 -0.01 -0.87 3.20
CA ARG A 453 -0.67 -0.25 4.35
C ARG A 453 0.38 0.15 5.36
N LEU A 454 0.27 1.39 5.84
CA LEU A 454 1.11 1.91 6.92
C LEU A 454 0.88 1.13 8.22
N VAL A 455 1.93 0.56 8.79
CA VAL A 455 1.87 -0.25 10.02
C VAL A 455 2.65 0.33 11.19
N ALA A 456 3.60 1.24 10.94
CA ALA A 456 4.29 2.00 11.98
C ALA A 456 4.92 3.29 11.42
N VAL A 457 5.07 4.30 12.28
CA VAL A 457 5.76 5.57 11.97
C VAL A 457 6.65 5.94 13.15
N ALA A 458 7.80 6.56 12.89
CA ALA A 458 8.60 7.24 13.90
C ALA A 458 9.18 8.54 13.34
N ALA A 459 9.00 9.63 14.10
CA ALA A 459 9.50 10.95 13.76
C ALA A 459 10.29 11.54 14.96
N PRO A 460 11.29 12.41 14.71
CA PRO A 460 11.95 13.17 15.75
C PRO A 460 11.03 14.31 16.22
N PRO A 461 11.31 14.96 17.36
CA PRO A 461 10.65 16.22 17.68
C PRO A 461 11.02 17.28 16.63
N PHE A 462 10.02 17.93 16.04
CA PHE A 462 10.25 19.07 15.14
C PHE A 462 10.37 20.36 15.97
N ASP A 463 11.56 20.58 16.54
CA ASP A 463 11.85 21.64 17.52
C ASP A 463 13.06 22.53 17.16
N GLY A 464 13.58 22.41 15.93
CA GLY A 464 14.67 23.23 15.39
C GLY A 464 14.18 24.40 14.53
N PHE A 465 15.05 24.89 13.64
CA PHE A 465 14.68 25.86 12.60
C PHE A 465 13.69 25.26 11.59
N GLY A 466 12.81 26.10 11.05
CA GLY A 466 11.81 25.69 10.05
C GLY A 466 10.69 24.84 10.65
N THR A 467 10.34 25.04 11.92
CA THR A 467 9.30 24.29 12.62
C THR A 467 8.20 25.23 13.12
N VAL A 468 6.94 24.79 13.03
CA VAL A 468 5.73 25.53 13.43
C VAL A 468 4.80 24.57 14.17
N ASP A 469 4.45 24.89 15.41
CA ASP A 469 3.52 24.11 16.25
C ASP A 469 3.79 22.59 16.32
N GLY A 470 5.06 22.21 16.28
CA GLY A 470 5.48 20.81 16.34
C GLY A 470 5.42 20.07 15.01
N TYR A 471 5.29 20.80 13.90
CA TYR A 471 5.39 20.34 12.52
C TYR A 471 6.54 21.04 11.80
N CYS A 472 6.94 20.50 10.66
CA CYS A 472 7.82 21.21 9.74
C CYS A 472 7.02 22.30 9.00
N ASP A 473 7.68 23.42 8.69
CA ASP A 473 7.20 24.33 7.66
C ASP A 473 7.22 23.60 6.29
N ASN A 474 6.70 24.24 5.24
CA ASN A 474 6.63 23.69 3.89
C ASN A 474 8.02 23.41 3.27
N VAL A 475 9.06 24.01 3.85
CA VAL A 475 10.46 23.89 3.44
C VAL A 475 11.23 22.95 4.38
N GLU A 476 12.54 22.88 4.18
CA GLU A 476 13.41 22.09 5.04
C GLU A 476 13.38 22.53 6.52
N CYS A 477 13.19 21.56 7.41
CA CYS A 477 13.13 21.73 8.85
C CYS A 477 14.25 20.95 9.58
N THR A 478 14.49 21.30 10.85
CA THR A 478 15.54 20.68 11.67
C THR A 478 15.03 20.26 13.05
N THR A 479 15.79 19.40 13.73
CA THR A 479 15.48 18.81 15.04
C THR A 479 16.70 18.79 15.96
N THR A 480 16.48 18.79 17.27
CA THR A 480 17.53 18.56 18.28
C THR A 480 17.95 17.09 18.39
N ALA A 481 17.13 16.15 17.90
CA ALA A 481 17.42 14.72 17.96
C ALA A 481 18.44 14.30 16.90
N SER A 482 19.45 13.52 17.29
CA SER A 482 20.44 12.97 16.35
C SER A 482 20.00 11.67 15.68
N GLN A 483 18.91 11.06 16.16
CA GLN A 483 18.48 9.73 15.76
C GLN A 483 17.00 9.51 16.08
N VAL A 484 16.36 8.66 15.28
CA VAL A 484 14.98 8.19 15.45
C VAL A 484 14.99 6.65 15.37
N THR A 485 14.16 6.00 16.20
CA THR A 485 14.00 4.54 16.18
C THR A 485 12.52 4.19 16.04
N LEU A 486 12.21 3.42 15.00
CA LEU A 486 10.91 2.80 14.78
C LEU A 486 10.95 1.36 15.30
N SER A 487 9.92 0.97 16.05
CA SER A 487 9.74 -0.40 16.55
C SER A 487 8.37 -0.94 16.14
N TYR A 488 8.32 -2.12 15.55
CA TYR A 488 7.08 -2.77 15.11
C TYR A 488 7.13 -4.28 15.38
N ASN A 489 6.10 -4.84 16.00
CA ASN A 489 6.00 -6.28 16.22
C ASN A 489 5.26 -6.95 15.04
N ASN A 490 6.02 -7.47 14.08
CA ASN A 490 5.51 -8.11 12.87
C ASN A 490 4.77 -9.43 13.21
N PRO A 491 3.44 -9.54 12.96
CA PRO A 491 2.66 -10.68 13.43
C PRO A 491 2.83 -11.96 12.59
N THR A 492 2.98 -11.84 11.28
CA THR A 492 2.86 -12.98 10.34
C THR A 492 4.11 -13.26 9.52
N GLY A 493 5.08 -12.35 9.51
CA GLY A 493 6.17 -12.40 8.54
C GLY A 493 5.72 -11.99 7.14
N GLY A 494 6.69 -11.71 6.26
CA GLY A 494 6.48 -11.29 4.88
C GLY A 494 7.39 -10.13 4.46
N LEU A 495 7.19 -9.67 3.23
CA LEU A 495 7.85 -8.47 2.69
C LEU A 495 7.32 -7.20 3.40
N LEU A 496 8.23 -6.32 3.76
CA LEU A 496 7.97 -5.01 4.35
C LEU A 496 8.71 -3.94 3.55
N TYR A 497 8.20 -2.72 3.62
CA TYR A 497 8.81 -1.54 2.99
C TYR A 497 9.01 -0.45 4.03
N LEU A 498 10.19 0.16 4.04
CA LEU A 498 10.51 1.34 4.83
C LEU A 498 10.66 2.53 3.91
N GLU A 499 10.03 3.64 4.28
CA GLU A 499 10.21 4.93 3.64
C GLU A 499 10.99 5.83 4.60
N VAL A 500 12.03 6.50 4.11
CA VAL A 500 12.68 7.63 4.77
C VAL A 500 12.33 8.88 3.99
N VAL A 501 11.75 9.87 4.67
CA VAL A 501 11.23 11.08 4.02
C VAL A 501 11.36 12.27 4.97
N GLY A 502 11.22 13.49 4.46
CA GLY A 502 11.13 14.71 5.27
C GLY A 502 10.02 14.63 6.32
N GLY A 503 10.23 15.33 7.45
CA GLY A 503 9.23 15.43 8.52
C GLY A 503 7.90 15.98 8.01
N ASP A 504 6.80 15.60 8.67
CA ASP A 504 5.46 16.04 8.28
C ASP A 504 5.37 17.57 8.34
N SER A 505 4.90 18.16 7.25
CA SER A 505 4.53 19.57 7.15
C SER A 505 3.24 19.81 7.93
N TRP A 506 3.03 21.06 8.37
CA TRP A 506 1.75 21.47 8.94
C TRP A 506 0.58 21.42 7.93
N GLN A 507 0.88 21.24 6.63
CA GLN A 507 -0.09 21.07 5.55
C GLN A 507 -0.47 19.61 5.25
N GLY A 508 0.09 18.64 5.99
CA GLY A 508 -0.37 17.25 5.97
C GLY A 508 0.38 16.31 5.02
N SER A 509 1.52 16.73 4.45
CA SER A 509 2.41 15.87 3.65
C SER A 509 3.87 16.05 4.06
N ALA A 510 4.82 15.44 3.35
CA ALA A 510 6.24 15.57 3.67
C ALA A 510 6.78 16.97 3.34
N SER A 511 7.56 17.55 4.25
CA SER A 511 8.28 18.81 4.03
C SER A 511 9.25 18.75 2.84
N GLY A 512 9.49 19.91 2.21
CA GLY A 512 10.41 20.06 1.07
C GLY A 512 11.88 19.96 1.45
N VAL A 513 12.29 18.84 2.04
CA VAL A 513 13.70 18.53 2.32
C VAL A 513 14.49 18.52 1.02
N ASN A 514 15.64 19.19 1.01
CA ASN A 514 16.49 19.32 -0.17
C ASN A 514 17.97 19.26 0.27
N SER A 515 18.44 18.06 0.61
CA SER A 515 19.73 17.86 1.26
C SER A 515 20.57 16.75 0.66
N THR A 516 21.79 17.08 0.25
CA THR A 516 22.80 16.09 -0.17
C THR A 516 23.54 15.46 1.02
N LEU A 517 23.18 15.80 2.27
CA LEU A 517 23.80 15.22 3.46
C LEU A 517 23.21 13.83 3.74
N ALA A 518 24.08 12.83 3.81
CA ALA A 518 23.64 11.46 4.00
C ALA A 518 23.14 11.18 5.42
N TYR A 519 21.98 10.54 5.54
CA TYR A 519 21.56 9.88 6.77
C TYR A 519 22.17 8.48 6.83
N SER A 520 21.99 7.77 7.96
CA SER A 520 22.30 6.34 8.02
C SER A 520 21.13 5.54 8.55
N LEU A 521 20.74 4.46 7.88
CA LEU A 521 19.65 3.57 8.28
C LEU A 521 20.20 2.18 8.62
N LYS A 522 19.83 1.66 9.79
CA LYS A 522 20.09 0.28 10.22
C LYS A 522 18.76 -0.39 10.56
N VAL A 523 18.53 -1.60 10.04
CA VAL A 523 17.30 -2.37 10.32
C VAL A 523 17.67 -3.72 10.93
N ASP A 524 17.20 -3.96 12.15
CA ASP A 524 17.32 -5.22 12.86
C ASP A 524 15.95 -5.92 12.86
N PHE A 525 15.90 -7.16 12.38
CA PHE A 525 14.65 -7.89 12.22
C PHE A 525 14.83 -9.42 12.26
N PRO A 526 13.80 -10.20 12.60
CA PRO A 526 13.82 -11.65 12.46
C PRO A 526 13.95 -11.99 10.98
N ARG A 527 15.09 -12.55 10.58
CA ARG A 527 15.36 -12.84 9.16
C ARG A 527 14.67 -14.11 8.66
N ALA A 528 14.43 -15.09 9.53
CA ALA A 528 13.86 -16.39 9.14
C ALA A 528 12.36 -16.46 9.41
N GLY A 529 11.65 -17.23 8.60
CA GLY A 529 10.20 -17.45 8.76
C GLY A 529 9.33 -16.38 8.10
N ALA A 530 9.86 -15.64 7.11
CA ALA A 530 9.06 -14.73 6.30
C ALA A 530 8.00 -15.48 5.47
N PHE A 531 8.26 -16.75 5.14
CA PHE A 531 7.31 -17.65 4.49
C PHE A 531 7.48 -19.10 4.97
N GLN A 532 6.53 -19.96 4.60
CA GLN A 532 6.57 -21.38 4.94
C GLN A 532 7.28 -22.22 3.84
N GLY A 533 8.36 -22.90 4.21
CA GLY A 533 9.00 -23.96 3.46
C GLY A 533 8.75 -25.33 4.07
N SER A 534 8.74 -26.38 3.26
CA SER A 534 8.58 -27.76 3.73
C SER A 534 9.34 -28.78 2.89
N ILE A 535 9.88 -29.82 3.51
CA ILE A 535 10.45 -30.97 2.80
C ILE A 535 9.30 -31.89 2.40
N VAL A 536 8.98 -31.91 1.10
CA VAL A 536 7.89 -32.72 0.51
C VAL A 536 8.36 -34.06 -0.02
N THR A 537 9.68 -34.26 -0.12
CA THR A 537 10.28 -35.57 -0.40
C THR A 537 11.55 -35.67 0.41
N ALA A 538 11.51 -36.45 1.49
CA ALA A 538 12.61 -36.65 2.41
C ALA A 538 13.52 -37.77 1.88
N THR A 539 14.63 -37.41 1.23
CA THR A 539 15.61 -38.35 0.70
C THR A 539 16.99 -37.82 1.01
N TYR A 540 17.83 -38.63 1.66
CA TYR A 540 19.19 -38.26 2.01
C TYR A 540 19.94 -37.70 0.81
N ASP A 541 20.49 -36.49 0.97
CA ASP A 541 21.27 -35.79 -0.05
C ASP A 541 20.52 -35.58 -1.38
N ASN A 542 19.17 -35.57 -1.32
CA ASN A 542 18.29 -35.45 -2.48
C ASN A 542 16.90 -34.93 -2.10
N ASP A 543 16.79 -34.17 -0.99
CA ASP A 543 15.53 -33.64 -0.48
C ASP A 543 14.86 -32.72 -1.49
N VAL A 544 13.53 -32.78 -1.57
CA VAL A 544 12.73 -31.80 -2.31
C VAL A 544 12.05 -30.86 -1.33
N ILE A 545 12.34 -29.57 -1.46
CA ILE A 545 11.78 -28.50 -0.65
C ILE A 545 10.71 -27.80 -1.49
N ALA A 546 9.49 -27.72 -0.97
CA ALA A 546 8.44 -26.85 -1.51
C ALA A 546 8.43 -25.51 -0.76
N PHE A 547 8.12 -24.45 -1.48
CA PHE A 547 7.94 -23.11 -0.93
C PHE A 547 6.65 -22.48 -1.43
N ASN A 548 6.08 -21.63 -0.60
CA ASN A 548 4.93 -20.78 -0.91
C ASN A 548 5.19 -19.39 -0.32
N VAL A 549 5.46 -18.41 -1.18
CA VAL A 549 5.74 -17.03 -0.80
C VAL A 549 4.56 -16.17 -1.21
N ASP A 550 4.06 -15.38 -0.27
CA ASP A 550 2.98 -14.44 -0.50
C ASP A 550 3.55 -13.11 -1.00
N VAL A 551 2.93 -12.56 -2.04
CA VAL A 551 3.35 -11.35 -2.75
C VAL A 551 2.14 -10.45 -2.99
N SER A 552 2.38 -9.15 -3.19
CA SER A 552 1.29 -8.19 -3.40
C SER A 552 0.52 -8.46 -4.70
N THR A 553 -0.82 -8.41 -4.61
CA THR A 553 -1.72 -8.39 -5.77
C THR A 553 -2.83 -7.39 -5.54
N PHE A 554 -2.78 -6.26 -6.24
CA PHE A 554 -3.83 -5.23 -6.20
C PHE A 554 -4.87 -5.43 -7.30
N ILE A 555 -4.42 -5.87 -8.49
CA ILE A 555 -5.26 -6.18 -9.66
C ILE A 555 -4.93 -7.56 -10.19
N SER A 556 -5.88 -8.17 -10.90
CA SER A 556 -5.79 -9.56 -11.37
C SER A 556 -4.66 -9.83 -12.37
N ASP A 557 -4.11 -8.78 -12.98
CA ASP A 557 -3.09 -8.81 -14.03
C ASP A 557 -1.71 -8.34 -13.54
N GLN A 558 -1.56 -8.05 -12.23
CA GLN A 558 -0.25 -7.89 -11.59
C GLN A 558 0.48 -9.24 -11.55
N ASP A 559 1.74 -9.28 -12.02
CA ASP A 559 2.51 -10.51 -12.18
C ASP A 559 3.87 -10.39 -11.46
N TRP A 560 3.93 -10.96 -10.26
CA TRP A 560 5.19 -11.23 -9.56
C TRP A 560 5.78 -12.53 -10.07
N ARG A 561 7.09 -12.54 -10.37
CA ARG A 561 7.80 -13.72 -10.86
C ARG A 561 8.92 -14.16 -9.93
N PHE A 562 9.04 -15.48 -9.84
CA PHE A 562 10.22 -16.13 -9.28
C PHE A 562 11.45 -15.80 -10.13
N ASP A 563 12.51 -15.30 -9.48
CA ASP A 563 13.83 -15.18 -10.10
C ASP A 563 14.69 -16.41 -9.77
N HIS A 564 14.99 -16.58 -8.49
CA HIS A 564 15.79 -17.70 -8.00
C HIS A 564 15.56 -18.01 -6.54
N ALA A 565 16.12 -19.14 -6.11
CA ALA A 565 16.23 -19.49 -4.71
C ALA A 565 17.68 -19.78 -4.35
N GLN A 566 18.00 -19.64 -3.07
CA GLN A 566 19.32 -19.93 -2.53
C GLN A 566 19.22 -20.54 -1.13
N LEU A 567 20.08 -21.50 -0.79
CA LEU A 567 20.15 -22.01 0.57
C LEU A 567 20.97 -21.08 1.47
N ARG A 568 20.47 -20.86 2.69
CA ARG A 568 21.23 -20.29 3.80
C ARG A 568 21.53 -21.34 4.86
N ASN A 569 22.68 -21.23 5.49
CA ASN A 569 23.06 -22.09 6.60
C ASN A 569 22.41 -21.64 7.92
N GLN A 570 22.73 -22.31 9.04
CA GLN A 570 22.20 -21.97 10.36
C GLN A 570 22.55 -20.56 10.88
N SER A 571 23.59 -19.94 10.30
CA SER A 571 24.00 -18.56 10.58
C SER A 571 23.45 -17.58 9.54
N LEU A 572 22.48 -18.02 8.72
CA LEU A 572 21.83 -17.28 7.63
C LEU A 572 22.78 -16.81 6.52
N SER A 573 23.99 -17.36 6.47
CA SER A 573 24.95 -17.04 5.41
C SER A 573 24.64 -17.82 4.14
N ALA A 574 24.79 -17.17 2.98
CA ALA A 574 24.65 -17.79 1.66
C ALA A 574 25.51 -19.05 1.54
N MET A 575 24.90 -20.15 1.11
CA MET A 575 25.61 -21.37 0.79
C MET A 575 26.12 -21.31 -0.66
N PRO A 576 27.44 -21.49 -0.91
CA PRO A 576 27.99 -21.47 -2.26
C PRO A 576 27.37 -22.54 -3.17
N ASN A 577 27.20 -22.21 -4.46
CA ASN A 577 26.66 -23.09 -5.50
C ASN A 577 25.26 -23.64 -5.18
N THR A 578 24.39 -22.82 -4.58
CA THR A 578 22.99 -23.19 -4.31
C THR A 578 21.99 -22.22 -4.93
N GLN A 579 22.44 -21.27 -5.77
CA GLN A 579 21.57 -20.38 -6.52
C GLN A 579 20.97 -21.11 -7.73
N THR A 580 19.67 -20.96 -7.96
CA THR A 580 18.97 -21.70 -9.02
C THR A 580 18.92 -21.02 -10.39
N ASN A 581 19.29 -19.73 -10.50
CA ASN A 581 19.32 -18.97 -11.77
C ASN A 581 20.69 -18.96 -12.46
N VAL A 582 21.71 -19.59 -11.88
CA VAL A 582 23.00 -19.78 -12.53
C VAL A 582 22.89 -20.99 -13.47
N PRO A 583 23.41 -20.95 -14.71
CA PRO A 583 23.37 -22.10 -15.60
C PRO A 583 23.93 -23.34 -14.92
N SER A 584 23.15 -24.42 -14.85
CA SER A 584 23.47 -25.62 -14.07
C SER A 584 24.83 -26.19 -14.48
N ARG A 585 25.78 -26.20 -13.54
CA ARG A 585 27.13 -26.76 -13.71
C ARG A 585 27.32 -27.97 -12.80
N ALA A 586 28.27 -28.83 -13.16
CA ALA A 586 28.72 -29.87 -12.25
C ALA A 586 29.23 -29.24 -10.95
N GLY A 587 28.62 -29.60 -9.80
CA GLY A 587 28.96 -29.03 -8.49
C GLY A 587 27.97 -27.99 -7.96
N ASP A 588 26.82 -27.80 -8.62
CA ASP A 588 25.66 -27.13 -8.03
C ASP A 588 24.90 -28.06 -7.10
N TYR A 589 24.46 -27.53 -5.97
CA TYR A 589 23.85 -28.30 -4.89
C TYR A 589 22.36 -28.02 -4.68
N LEU A 590 21.76 -27.17 -5.51
CA LEU A 590 20.33 -26.91 -5.54
C LEU A 590 19.87 -26.78 -6.99
N THR A 591 18.71 -27.32 -7.33
CA THR A 591 18.11 -27.20 -8.66
C THR A 591 16.64 -26.86 -8.55
N LEU A 592 16.17 -25.92 -9.38
CA LEU A 592 14.75 -25.62 -9.52
C LEU A 592 14.04 -26.76 -10.26
N LEU A 593 12.97 -27.28 -9.68
CA LEU A 593 12.11 -28.29 -10.33
C LEU A 593 10.90 -27.64 -11.00
N SER A 594 10.31 -26.64 -10.34
CA SER A 594 9.12 -25.94 -10.81
C SER A 594 8.93 -24.62 -10.05
N SER A 595 8.39 -23.61 -10.72
CA SER A 595 7.82 -22.40 -10.12
C SER A 595 6.50 -22.06 -10.81
N ALA A 596 5.59 -21.41 -10.08
CA ALA A 596 4.33 -20.92 -10.59
C ALA A 596 3.89 -19.69 -9.78
N ASN A 597 3.25 -18.73 -10.47
CA ASN A 597 2.69 -17.54 -9.84
C ASN A 597 1.18 -17.54 -10.05
N THR A 598 0.39 -17.51 -8.99
CA THR A 598 -1.07 -17.49 -9.08
C THR A 598 -1.67 -16.92 -7.80
N GLY A 599 -2.57 -15.95 -7.94
CA GLY A 599 -3.42 -15.47 -6.85
C GLY A 599 -2.69 -14.88 -5.65
N GLY A 600 -1.64 -14.09 -5.88
CA GLY A 600 -0.86 -13.47 -4.80
C GLY A 600 0.23 -14.36 -4.22
N PHE A 601 0.56 -15.47 -4.89
CA PHE A 601 1.59 -16.38 -4.42
C PHE A 601 2.60 -16.72 -5.50
N ILE A 602 3.87 -16.80 -5.10
CA ILE A 602 4.93 -17.50 -5.82
C ILE A 602 5.15 -18.85 -5.12
N THR A 603 4.81 -19.92 -5.83
CA THR A 603 5.00 -21.29 -5.34
C THR A 603 6.06 -22.01 -6.15
N GLY A 604 6.73 -22.98 -5.54
CA GLY A 604 7.67 -23.79 -6.29
C GLY A 604 8.31 -24.91 -5.50
N ARG A 605 9.18 -25.64 -6.19
CA ARG A 605 9.92 -26.78 -5.65
C ARG A 605 11.37 -26.70 -6.09
N VAL A 606 12.28 -26.87 -5.14
CA VAL A 606 13.71 -27.03 -5.38
C VAL A 606 14.18 -28.38 -4.85
N ARG A 607 15.26 -28.91 -5.40
CA ARG A 607 15.86 -30.19 -5.01
C ARG A 607 17.31 -29.99 -4.61
N ILE A 608 17.69 -30.57 -3.48
CA ILE A 608 19.09 -30.75 -3.09
C ILE A 608 19.74 -31.70 -4.08
N THR A 609 20.89 -31.34 -4.64
CA THR A 609 21.61 -32.21 -5.58
C THR A 609 22.59 -33.11 -4.82
N PRO A 610 22.71 -34.41 -5.18
CA PRO A 610 23.70 -35.31 -4.59
C PRO A 610 25.12 -34.74 -4.60
N GLY A 611 25.83 -34.91 -3.49
CA GLY A 611 27.13 -34.30 -3.21
C GLY A 611 27.06 -33.13 -2.22
N PHE A 612 25.86 -32.59 -1.92
CA PHE A 612 25.68 -31.50 -0.95
C PHE A 612 26.14 -31.92 0.45
N ALA A 613 25.72 -33.09 0.94
CA ALA A 613 26.08 -33.61 2.24
C ALA A 613 27.60 -33.88 2.36
N ALA A 614 28.25 -34.26 1.26
CA ALA A 614 29.70 -34.45 1.20
C ALA A 614 30.45 -33.10 1.22
N ARG A 615 29.92 -32.08 0.56
CA ARG A 615 30.51 -30.73 0.54
C ARG A 615 30.32 -29.99 1.87
N PHE A 616 29.14 -30.15 2.47
CA PHE A 616 28.73 -29.47 3.70
C PHE A 616 28.40 -30.49 4.82
N PRO A 617 29.35 -31.34 5.22
CA PRO A 617 29.09 -32.39 6.21
C PRO A 617 28.70 -31.83 7.58
N SER A 618 29.13 -30.61 7.86
CA SER A 618 28.87 -29.86 9.08
C SER A 618 27.62 -28.98 9.04
N VAL A 619 26.83 -29.00 7.96
CA VAL A 619 25.59 -28.21 7.91
C VAL A 619 24.61 -28.72 8.97
N GLY A 620 23.93 -27.79 9.66
CA GLY A 620 22.83 -28.14 10.55
C GLY A 620 21.51 -27.88 9.84
N THR A 621 20.61 -27.18 10.52
CA THR A 621 19.42 -26.58 9.88
C THR A 621 19.84 -25.67 8.71
N VAL A 622 19.06 -25.72 7.64
CA VAL A 622 19.14 -24.79 6.50
C VAL A 622 17.87 -23.99 6.37
N TYR A 623 17.93 -22.93 5.56
CA TYR A 623 16.78 -22.11 5.19
C TYR A 623 16.78 -21.94 3.68
N LEU A 624 15.60 -21.89 3.08
CA LEU A 624 15.46 -21.50 1.68
C LEU A 624 15.16 -20.01 1.62
N GLU A 625 15.97 -19.26 0.89
CA GLU A 625 15.63 -17.90 0.49
C GLU A 625 15.04 -17.92 -0.91
N VAL A 626 14.02 -17.11 -1.15
CA VAL A 626 13.38 -16.96 -2.45
C VAL A 626 13.47 -15.50 -2.88
N PHE A 627 13.81 -15.28 -4.13
CA PHE A 627 13.92 -13.98 -4.76
C PHE A 627 12.91 -13.87 -5.90
N GLY A 628 12.38 -12.66 -6.08
CA GLY A 628 11.45 -12.39 -7.16
C GLY A 628 11.39 -10.91 -7.52
N TYR A 629 10.62 -10.61 -8.56
CA TYR A 629 10.43 -9.27 -9.09
C TYR A 629 9.01 -9.10 -9.62
N ASN A 630 8.48 -7.88 -9.58
CA ASN A 630 7.24 -7.53 -10.27
C ASN A 630 7.56 -7.25 -11.75
N VAL A 631 6.91 -7.96 -12.68
CA VAL A 631 7.18 -7.86 -14.13
C VAL A 631 6.88 -6.47 -14.69
N ARG A 632 5.87 -5.80 -14.11
CA ARG A 632 5.51 -4.45 -14.52
C ARG A 632 6.60 -3.46 -14.13
N ALA A 633 7.13 -3.58 -12.92
CA ALA A 633 8.26 -2.77 -12.44
C ALA A 633 9.58 -3.11 -13.14
N SER A 634 9.87 -4.39 -13.39
CA SER A 634 11.20 -4.84 -13.86
C SER A 634 11.52 -4.51 -15.31
N THR A 635 10.60 -3.91 -16.05
CA THR A 635 10.78 -3.58 -17.47
C THR A 635 10.76 -2.08 -17.77
N MET A 636 10.74 -1.23 -16.73
CA MET A 636 10.93 0.24 -16.87
C MET A 636 12.40 0.52 -17.24
N GLY A 637 12.62 0.94 -18.48
CA GLY A 637 13.89 0.85 -19.24
C GLY A 637 15.13 1.61 -18.75
N ALA A 638 15.16 2.12 -17.52
CA ALA A 638 16.34 2.75 -16.90
C ALA A 638 16.94 1.93 -15.74
N TYR A 639 16.27 0.86 -15.29
CA TYR A 639 16.60 0.14 -14.07
C TYR A 639 17.63 -0.99 -14.30
N VAL A 640 18.89 -0.61 -14.59
CA VAL A 640 20.00 -1.59 -14.64
C VAL A 640 21.00 -1.30 -13.52
N VAL A 641 20.55 -1.56 -12.30
CA VAL A 641 21.43 -2.04 -11.23
C VAL A 641 20.93 -3.43 -10.85
N ASN A 642 21.23 -4.44 -11.69
CA ASN A 642 20.77 -5.83 -11.52
C ASN A 642 19.24 -5.97 -11.31
N ALA A 643 18.43 -5.63 -12.32
CA ALA A 643 17.01 -6.00 -12.47
C ALA A 643 16.26 -6.32 -11.16
N SER A 644 15.80 -5.31 -10.41
CA SER A 644 14.62 -5.28 -9.49
C SER A 644 14.26 -6.54 -8.68
N THR A 645 15.26 -7.40 -8.45
CA THR A 645 15.11 -8.69 -7.79
C THR A 645 15.30 -8.44 -6.31
N THR A 646 14.22 -8.61 -5.54
CA THR A 646 14.24 -8.45 -4.09
C THR A 646 14.16 -9.81 -3.41
N SER A 647 14.77 -9.92 -2.23
CA SER A 647 14.53 -11.05 -1.35
C SER A 647 13.09 -11.03 -0.86
N LEU A 648 12.33 -12.06 -1.19
CA LEU A 648 11.00 -12.32 -0.64
C LEU A 648 11.08 -13.06 0.70
N GLY A 649 12.30 -13.20 1.23
CA GLY A 649 12.60 -13.64 2.58
C GLY A 649 13.10 -15.07 2.67
N LEU A 650 13.24 -15.51 3.91
CA LEU A 650 13.71 -16.85 4.26
C LEU A 650 12.56 -17.69 4.81
N SER A 651 12.57 -18.97 4.45
CA SER A 651 11.65 -19.94 5.03
C SER A 651 11.82 -20.05 6.54
N ASN A 652 10.89 -20.74 7.19
CA ASN A 652 11.17 -21.38 8.49
C ASN A 652 12.37 -22.36 8.39
N PRO A 653 12.95 -22.77 9.55
CA PRO A 653 13.97 -23.82 9.63
C PRO A 653 13.61 -25.09 8.84
N LEU A 654 14.55 -25.60 8.04
CA LEU A 654 14.45 -26.87 7.32
C LEU A 654 15.52 -27.86 7.82
N ASN A 655 15.07 -29.01 8.30
CA ASN A 655 15.96 -30.08 8.78
C ASN A 655 16.17 -31.11 7.67
N LEU A 656 17.27 -30.98 6.91
CA LEU A 656 17.58 -31.88 5.79
C LEU A 656 17.74 -33.32 6.25
N THR A 657 17.27 -34.26 5.44
CA THR A 657 17.26 -35.70 5.75
C THR A 657 18.69 -36.21 5.99
N ASP A 658 18.89 -36.97 7.06
CA ASP A 658 20.13 -37.66 7.37
C ASP A 658 19.86 -39.16 7.57
N THR A 659 20.84 -40.00 7.22
CA THR A 659 20.81 -41.44 7.50
C THR A 659 21.56 -41.79 8.79
N GLN A 660 22.32 -40.85 9.35
CA GLN A 660 23.13 -41.05 10.55
C GLN A 660 22.65 -40.19 11.71
N THR A 661 22.97 -40.62 12.93
CA THR A 661 22.77 -39.80 14.12
C THR A 661 24.07 -39.16 14.58
N SER A 662 24.04 -37.86 14.83
CA SER A 662 25.23 -37.09 15.18
C SER A 662 24.92 -36.02 16.23
N LEU A 663 25.97 -35.62 16.95
CA LEU A 663 25.95 -34.47 17.86
C LEU A 663 27.32 -33.80 17.79
N ALA A 664 27.35 -32.53 17.41
CA ALA A 664 28.55 -31.72 17.31
C ALA A 664 28.30 -30.33 17.93
N ALA A 665 29.34 -29.74 18.53
CA ALA A 665 29.30 -28.39 19.06
C ALA A 665 30.28 -27.50 18.28
N TYR A 666 29.80 -26.35 17.82
CA TYR A 666 30.54 -25.34 17.08
C TYR A 666 30.62 -24.06 17.91
N ASN A 667 31.70 -23.30 17.74
CA ASN A 667 32.05 -22.20 18.64
C ASN A 667 31.98 -22.64 20.12
N ASN A 668 32.53 -23.81 20.40
CA ASN A 668 32.41 -24.47 21.70
C ASN A 668 33.41 -23.91 22.75
N LEU A 669 33.93 -22.71 22.51
CA LEU A 669 34.72 -21.88 23.42
C LEU A 669 34.30 -20.43 23.15
N PHE A 670 33.56 -19.81 24.07
CA PHE A 670 33.05 -18.45 23.84
C PHE A 670 32.87 -17.65 25.15
N ASN A 671 32.78 -16.33 25.01
CA ASN A 671 32.47 -15.40 26.10
C ASN A 671 31.03 -14.88 26.02
N PRO A 672 30.13 -15.30 26.93
CA PRO A 672 28.74 -14.83 26.93
C PRO A 672 28.57 -13.35 27.29
N LEU A 673 29.62 -12.67 27.78
CA LEU A 673 29.62 -11.22 28.02
C LEU A 673 29.96 -10.40 26.77
N ARG A 674 30.31 -11.06 25.66
CA ARG A 674 30.59 -10.45 24.35
C ARG A 674 29.50 -10.80 23.31
N ASP A 675 28.33 -11.23 23.79
CA ASP A 675 27.21 -11.72 22.97
C ASP A 675 27.57 -12.86 21.99
N GLU A 676 28.62 -13.62 22.32
CA GLU A 676 28.96 -14.84 21.60
C GLU A 676 28.05 -16.01 22.00
N LYS A 677 27.91 -17.00 21.12
CA LYS A 677 27.09 -18.21 21.34
C LYS A 677 27.73 -19.46 20.76
N ALA A 678 27.45 -20.62 21.37
CA ALA A 678 27.79 -21.92 20.81
C ALA A 678 26.60 -22.51 20.02
N THR A 679 26.88 -23.16 18.90
CA THR A 679 25.87 -23.83 18.07
C THR A 679 26.01 -25.35 18.20
N ILE A 680 24.96 -26.00 18.67
CA ILE A 680 24.85 -27.45 18.81
C ILE A 680 24.11 -27.99 17.59
N LYS A 681 24.77 -28.82 16.80
CA LYS A 681 24.18 -29.49 15.64
C LYS A 681 23.90 -30.93 15.97
N TYR A 682 22.72 -31.42 15.58
CA TYR A 682 22.31 -32.80 15.80
C TYR A 682 21.78 -33.41 14.50
N ALA A 683 21.76 -34.73 14.45
CA ALA A 683 21.00 -35.47 13.46
C ALA A 683 20.26 -36.63 14.14
N VAL A 684 18.99 -36.81 13.79
CA VAL A 684 18.15 -37.93 14.25
C VAL A 684 17.67 -38.72 13.03
N SER A 685 17.63 -40.05 13.17
CA SER A 685 17.36 -40.96 12.04
C SER A 685 15.88 -41.16 11.73
N SER A 686 14.98 -40.70 12.62
CA SER A 686 13.53 -40.78 12.45
C SER A 686 12.85 -39.67 13.25
N PRO A 687 11.60 -39.28 12.91
CA PRO A 687 10.86 -38.29 13.68
C PRO A 687 10.62 -38.78 15.11
N GLY A 688 10.65 -37.87 16.08
CA GLY A 688 10.36 -38.19 17.48
C GLY A 688 10.84 -37.13 18.45
N ARG A 689 10.64 -37.39 19.74
CA ARG A 689 10.99 -36.45 20.81
C ARG A 689 12.50 -36.36 21.00
N LEU A 690 13.05 -35.15 20.90
CA LEU A 690 14.44 -34.81 21.16
C LEU A 690 14.54 -33.95 22.43
N SER A 691 15.37 -34.37 23.37
CA SER A 691 15.73 -33.60 24.56
C SER A 691 17.22 -33.24 24.53
N VAL A 692 17.54 -31.95 24.51
CA VAL A 692 18.89 -31.41 24.59
C VAL A 692 19.03 -30.61 25.89
N LYS A 693 19.92 -31.08 26.78
CA LYS A 693 20.11 -30.51 28.12
C LYS A 693 21.57 -30.18 28.36
N LEU A 694 21.83 -29.08 29.06
CA LEU A 694 23.16 -28.65 29.47
C LEU A 694 23.39 -28.94 30.95
N TYR A 695 24.56 -29.48 31.26
CA TYR A 695 24.96 -29.84 32.62
C TYR A 695 26.32 -29.23 32.96
N THR A 696 26.57 -29.00 34.24
CA THR A 696 27.93 -28.80 34.76
C THR A 696 28.74 -30.10 34.65
N VAL A 697 30.06 -30.03 34.79
CA VAL A 697 30.91 -31.24 34.91
C VAL A 697 30.55 -32.14 36.08
N THR A 698 29.88 -31.62 37.11
CA THR A 698 29.36 -32.38 38.27
C THR A 698 27.99 -33.01 38.02
N GLY A 699 27.41 -32.81 36.83
CA GLY A 699 26.11 -33.37 36.44
C GLY A 699 24.89 -32.56 36.89
N SER A 700 25.08 -31.35 37.42
CA SER A 700 23.96 -30.46 37.76
C SER A 700 23.35 -29.86 36.49
N LEU A 701 22.03 -29.90 36.36
CA LEU A 701 21.31 -29.31 35.22
C LEU A 701 21.43 -27.78 35.23
N VAL A 702 21.87 -27.21 34.11
CA VAL A 702 22.01 -25.76 33.91
C VAL A 702 20.78 -25.19 33.19
N LEU A 703 20.40 -25.86 32.10
CA LEU A 703 19.33 -25.45 31.20
C LEU A 703 18.84 -26.65 30.38
N THR A 704 17.54 -26.80 30.23
CA THR A 704 16.97 -27.60 29.14
C THR A 704 16.92 -26.70 27.90
N LEU A 705 17.79 -26.96 26.93
CA LEU A 705 17.90 -26.13 25.73
C LEU A 705 16.75 -26.38 24.76
N PHE A 706 16.31 -27.63 24.66
CA PHE A 706 15.23 -28.07 23.79
C PHE A 706 14.62 -29.36 24.33
N ASP A 707 13.30 -29.50 24.28
CA ASP A 707 12.58 -30.72 24.65
C ASP A 707 11.22 -30.77 23.92
N ASP A 708 11.24 -31.20 22.65
CA ASP A 708 10.05 -31.29 21.80
C ASP A 708 10.20 -32.35 20.69
N VAL A 709 9.16 -32.58 19.90
CA VAL A 709 9.16 -33.46 18.72
C VAL A 709 9.85 -32.76 17.55
N VAL A 710 10.76 -33.49 16.89
CA VAL A 710 11.47 -33.03 15.69
C VAL A 710 11.24 -33.98 14.51
N PRO A 711 11.30 -33.50 13.26
CA PRO A 711 11.37 -34.38 12.10
C PRO A 711 12.70 -35.15 12.06
N ALA A 712 12.78 -36.17 11.20
CA ALA A 712 14.06 -36.81 10.88
C ALA A 712 15.00 -35.80 10.22
N GLY A 713 16.31 -35.95 10.42
CA GLY A 713 17.32 -35.14 9.75
C GLY A 713 18.18 -34.28 10.66
N LYS A 714 18.91 -33.34 10.03
CA LYS A 714 19.89 -32.44 10.65
C LYS A 714 19.22 -31.20 11.22
N GLY A 715 19.50 -30.86 12.47
CA GLY A 715 19.03 -29.64 13.12
C GLY A 715 20.13 -28.90 13.88
N SER A 716 19.84 -27.66 14.27
CA SER A 716 20.73 -26.79 15.05
C SER A 716 20.00 -26.17 16.24
N LEU A 717 20.72 -25.96 17.34
CA LEU A 717 20.28 -25.21 18.52
C LEU A 717 21.42 -24.29 18.98
N ASP A 718 21.10 -23.07 19.38
CA ASP A 718 22.10 -22.12 19.89
C ASP A 718 22.01 -21.97 21.40
N TRP A 719 23.15 -21.86 22.06
CA TRP A 719 23.24 -21.53 23.48
C TRP A 719 24.14 -20.30 23.69
N ASN A 720 23.56 -19.25 24.26
CA ASN A 720 24.21 -17.97 24.56
C ASN A 720 24.96 -17.95 25.91
N GLY A 721 25.17 -19.12 26.54
CA GLY A 721 25.91 -19.21 27.80
C GLY A 721 25.14 -18.72 29.01
N ARG A 722 23.80 -18.63 28.93
CA ARG A 722 22.93 -18.25 30.05
C ARG A 722 22.18 -19.47 30.63
N ASN A 723 21.87 -19.42 31.92
CA ASN A 723 21.04 -20.43 32.60
C ASN A 723 19.53 -20.10 32.47
N MET A 724 18.66 -20.90 33.10
CA MET A 724 17.21 -20.66 33.09
C MET A 724 16.78 -19.30 33.68
N GLY A 725 17.59 -18.69 34.55
CA GLY A 725 17.33 -17.37 35.12
C GLY A 725 17.84 -16.21 34.25
N GLY A 726 18.31 -16.47 33.03
CA GLY A 726 18.87 -15.45 32.12
C GLY A 726 20.28 -14.97 32.51
N ALA A 727 20.87 -15.48 33.59
CA ALA A 727 22.20 -15.11 34.04
C ALA A 727 23.28 -15.89 33.28
N ALA A 728 24.35 -15.20 32.88
CA ALA A 728 25.50 -15.85 32.25
C ALA A 728 26.17 -16.82 33.24
N VAL A 729 26.48 -18.04 32.80
CA VAL A 729 27.07 -19.10 33.66
C VAL A 729 28.55 -18.87 33.97
N ALA A 730 29.10 -19.46 35.03
CA ALA A 730 30.51 -19.26 35.39
C ALA A 730 31.48 -19.78 34.31
N SER A 731 32.70 -19.24 34.24
CA SER A 731 33.77 -19.80 33.41
C SER A 731 34.01 -21.26 33.76
N GLY A 732 34.13 -22.13 32.75
CA GLY A 732 34.24 -23.57 32.97
C GLY A 732 33.73 -24.40 31.80
N VAL A 733 33.80 -25.72 31.96
CA VAL A 733 33.30 -26.68 30.96
C VAL A 733 31.88 -27.10 31.30
N TYR A 734 31.04 -27.16 30.28
CA TYR A 734 29.65 -27.60 30.33
C TYR A 734 29.45 -28.78 29.37
N ILE A 735 28.60 -29.72 29.78
CA ILE A 735 28.29 -30.93 29.02
C ILE A 735 26.90 -30.79 28.41
N VAL A 736 26.83 -30.81 27.09
CA VAL A 736 25.57 -30.93 26.35
C VAL A 736 25.26 -32.41 26.20
N ARG A 737 24.06 -32.85 26.54
CA ARG A 737 23.56 -34.20 26.25
C ARG A 737 22.32 -34.08 25.38
N ALA A 738 22.32 -34.76 24.23
CA ALA A 738 21.17 -34.88 23.35
C ALA A 738 20.66 -36.32 23.36
N GLN A 739 19.36 -36.48 23.60
CA GLN A 739 18.66 -37.77 23.61
C GLN A 739 17.45 -37.70 22.68
N GLY A 740 17.36 -38.62 21.73
CA GLY A 740 16.26 -38.70 20.76
C GLY A 740 16.32 -40.00 19.95
N PRO A 741 15.50 -40.14 18.89
CA PRO A 741 15.48 -41.35 18.06
C PRO A 741 16.86 -41.69 17.49
N GLY A 742 17.46 -42.79 17.96
CA GLY A 742 18.79 -43.24 17.56
C GLY A 742 19.96 -42.38 18.08
N LEU A 743 19.72 -41.42 18.97
CA LEU A 743 20.70 -40.46 19.47
C LEU A 743 20.76 -40.48 21.00
N ASP A 744 21.90 -40.85 21.59
CA ASP A 744 22.26 -40.55 22.98
C ASP A 744 23.75 -40.20 22.99
N LYS A 745 24.06 -38.91 22.86
CA LYS A 745 25.44 -38.41 22.71
C LYS A 745 25.67 -37.21 23.61
N THR A 746 26.94 -36.99 23.96
CA THR A 746 27.39 -35.83 24.73
C THR A 746 28.47 -35.04 24.02
N GLN A 747 28.47 -33.72 24.19
CA GLN A 747 29.52 -32.82 23.73
C GLN A 747 29.93 -31.82 24.80
N LYS A 748 31.12 -31.22 24.65
CA LYS A 748 31.68 -30.24 25.60
C LYS A 748 31.66 -28.84 25.01
N ILE A 749 31.27 -27.87 25.82
CA ILE A 749 31.35 -26.43 25.55
C ILE A 749 32.09 -25.76 26.71
N ALA A 750 33.02 -24.86 26.41
CA ALA A 750 33.78 -24.09 27.37
C ALA A 750 33.32 -22.61 27.37
N ILE A 751 33.14 -22.07 28.57
CA ILE A 751 32.86 -20.65 28.79
C ILE A 751 34.10 -19.98 29.36
N VAL A 752 34.47 -18.84 28.79
CA VAL A 752 35.55 -17.98 29.26
C VAL A 752 34.99 -16.58 29.39
N LYS A 753 34.91 -16.07 30.62
CA LYS A 753 34.45 -14.72 30.92
C LYS A 753 35.61 -13.79 31.21
#